data_AF-A0A9P4Y8A6-F1
#
_entry.id   AF-A0A9P4Y8A6-F1
#
_cell.length_a   1.000
_cell.length_b   1.000
_cell.length_c   1.000
_cell.angle_alpha   90.00
_cell.angle_beta   90.00
_cell.angle_gamma   90.00
#
_symmetry.space_group_name_H-M   'P 1'
#
loop_
_entity.id
_entity.type
_entity.pdbx_description
1 polymer ?
#
loop_
_entity_poly.entity_id
_entity_poly.type
_entity_poly.pdbx_seq_one_letter_code
_entity_poly.pdbx_strand_id
1 'polypeptide(L)'
;RYCTEMKVGEWEETMKNITRATMQDFFLWVCERYRIRSWGTSLVYIRQFQQLHTTINGRYTDRNDIKELYKYHDRVLIPTFELRAPNIDGKLVLNVDSLKVILIFNIAYDTSIFPSERQRVNLSGCYMIICYTGVRPAELVHNERKPPKNGSLEKLFGRKGVMVADDDDEADWEKMDDISKKVCLLLQKETSLRGRPKALCYEDILMMIVRHPVTGRGVLAMSIKFIHHKGCDNKPKPTIFFFFPAKKVLFCPLLLFLGLALSDHAFDAPSIKGAASVLSSGIPDGLQCIPLRWKETKKKIPFFRRVSSDGTLSEDEAMLYATLRDNMGRQSLDLGSEKKWTPRAGRRGAANAANGDAPDAVRDQMMRHDPRFFTFHCAYLNENAKFDFQNCFLEDEKEDQLFRLLAHVSLTRDPRATRDMVPPEVWANLQPDPEITALEERRAELKQGQYRFDGQENETEIRKLTDTIRSKKQQRAKRVVKDYREFYFYHRPTWDFERQARGEVVEQYTEPAIDLVIPERARLAKLLRSQPENLSNEERIELSIEMVDCYIALCSKRETVKRKRILPPADDGYPTSKRIKAEVELKPIRNSFPLLIHPNQCSECAGNEQLIYEERTFKYCRPTKRNDHFDDQYLEAMERTEQRRELIVCYECKDVELYSVDHFRNYVQLVHSFKLRIADQVQKRRAQNLKRKQSKPSS
;
A
#
# COMPACT_ATOMS: atom_id res chain seq x y z
N ARG A 1 -22.55 22.72 -4.05
CA ARG A 1 -22.72 22.22 -5.45
C ARG A 1 -24.20 22.10 -5.75
N TYR A 2 -24.89 21.04 -5.31
CA TYR A 2 -26.35 20.93 -5.44
C TYR A 2 -27.07 22.22 -5.02
N CYS A 3 -26.83 22.72 -3.80
CA CYS A 3 -27.53 23.92 -3.32
C CYS A 3 -27.29 25.17 -4.17
N THR A 4 -26.07 25.30 -4.68
CA THR A 4 -25.63 26.41 -5.55
C THR A 4 -26.28 26.33 -6.93
N GLU A 5 -26.31 25.13 -7.52
CA GLU A 5 -26.85 24.90 -8.86
C GLU A 5 -28.38 24.98 -8.89
N MET A 6 -29.03 24.36 -7.91
CA MET A 6 -30.50 24.34 -7.79
C MET A 6 -31.04 25.60 -7.09
N LYS A 7 -30.16 26.52 -6.68
CA LYS A 7 -30.50 27.78 -6.00
C LYS A 7 -31.42 27.59 -4.77
N VAL A 8 -31.22 26.50 -4.03
CA VAL A 8 -32.03 26.15 -2.84
C VAL A 8 -31.46 26.70 -1.52
N GLY A 9 -30.56 27.67 -1.61
CA GLY A 9 -29.97 28.38 -0.46
C GLY A 9 -28.65 27.79 0.04
N GLU A 10 -28.24 28.23 1.23
CA GLU A 10 -27.05 27.72 1.92
C GLU A 10 -27.28 26.31 2.44
N TRP A 11 -26.29 25.42 2.25
CA TRP A 11 -26.46 23.99 2.47
C TRP A 11 -26.86 23.61 3.91
N GLU A 12 -26.43 24.36 4.92
CA GLU A 12 -26.81 24.11 6.32
C GLU A 12 -28.29 24.42 6.57
N GLU A 13 -28.78 25.50 5.99
CA GLU A 13 -30.17 25.92 6.13
C GLU A 13 -31.09 24.99 5.32
N THR A 14 -30.67 24.61 4.10
CA THR A 14 -31.36 23.59 3.31
C THR A 14 -31.45 22.26 4.05
N MET A 15 -30.40 21.84 4.77
CA MET A 15 -30.42 20.61 5.57
C MET A 15 -31.30 20.71 6.81
N LYS A 16 -31.43 21.90 7.42
CA LYS A 16 -32.35 22.14 8.55
C LYS A 16 -33.81 22.05 8.15
N ASN A 17 -34.12 22.56 6.97
CA ASN A 17 -35.47 22.63 6.42
C ASN A 17 -35.69 21.61 5.30
N ILE A 18 -35.00 20.46 5.35
CA ILE A 18 -35.04 19.48 4.28
C ILE A 18 -36.47 18.96 4.10
N THR A 19 -36.94 18.94 2.86
CA THR A 19 -38.24 18.35 2.51
C THR A 19 -38.02 17.04 1.76
N ARG A 20 -39.04 16.18 1.74
CA ARG A 20 -39.08 15.00 0.88
C ARG A 20 -38.74 15.30 -0.58
N ALA A 21 -39.30 16.38 -1.14
CA ALA A 21 -39.08 16.78 -2.52
C ALA A 21 -37.61 17.14 -2.77
N THR A 22 -37.00 17.93 -1.87
CA THR A 22 -35.59 18.30 -1.95
C THR A 22 -34.67 17.08 -1.83
N MET A 23 -35.01 16.10 -0.98
CA MET A 23 -34.24 14.85 -0.89
C MET A 23 -34.29 14.06 -2.19
N GLN A 24 -35.47 13.86 -2.76
CA GLN A 24 -35.64 13.13 -4.02
C GLN A 24 -34.89 13.82 -5.18
N ASP A 25 -35.02 15.15 -5.29
CA ASP A 25 -34.32 15.97 -6.27
C ASP A 25 -32.79 15.91 -6.08
N PHE A 26 -32.30 15.95 -4.84
CA PHE A 26 -30.89 15.77 -4.55
C PHE A 26 -30.35 14.42 -5.05
N PHE A 27 -31.05 13.31 -4.79
CA PHE A 27 -30.59 12.00 -5.23
C PHE A 27 -30.72 11.79 -6.74
N LEU A 28 -31.70 12.43 -7.39
CA LEU A 28 -31.79 12.51 -8.84
C LEU A 28 -30.56 13.25 -9.41
N TRP A 29 -30.29 14.47 -8.92
CA TRP A 29 -29.13 15.28 -9.29
C TRP A 29 -27.80 14.53 -9.10
N VAL A 30 -27.69 13.77 -8.01
CA VAL A 30 -26.52 12.92 -7.73
C VAL A 30 -26.38 11.81 -8.78
N CYS A 31 -27.45 11.12 -9.17
CA CYS A 31 -27.41 10.06 -10.17
C CYS A 31 -27.14 10.60 -11.59
N GLU A 32 -27.63 11.80 -11.92
CA GLU A 32 -27.37 12.45 -13.21
C GLU A 32 -25.91 12.86 -13.39
N ARG A 33 -25.29 13.39 -12.34
CA ARG A 33 -23.96 14.03 -12.43
C ARG A 33 -22.80 13.15 -12.02
N TYR A 34 -23.06 12.13 -11.19
CA TYR A 34 -22.03 11.22 -10.72
C TYR A 34 -22.22 9.83 -11.33
N ARG A 35 -21.10 9.18 -11.65
CA ARG A 35 -21.10 7.84 -12.26
C ARG A 35 -21.45 6.76 -11.23
N ILE A 36 -22.73 6.65 -10.89
CA ILE A 36 -23.30 5.61 -10.03
C ILE A 36 -23.79 4.47 -10.91
N ARG A 37 -23.33 3.24 -10.62
CA ARG A 37 -23.66 2.05 -11.43
C ARG A 37 -24.36 0.95 -10.64
N SER A 38 -24.51 1.13 -9.33
CA SER A 38 -25.12 0.14 -8.45
C SER A 38 -26.00 0.81 -7.43
N TRP A 39 -27.16 0.22 -7.20
CA TRP A 39 -28.09 0.70 -6.18
C TRP A 39 -27.49 0.59 -4.77
N GLY A 40 -26.54 -0.31 -4.54
CA GLY A 40 -25.83 -0.40 -3.27
C GLY A 40 -25.02 0.87 -2.95
N THR A 41 -24.50 1.57 -3.97
CA THR A 41 -23.76 2.82 -3.81
C THR A 41 -24.69 3.99 -3.49
N SER A 42 -25.80 4.13 -4.21
CA SER A 42 -26.82 5.16 -3.91
C SER A 42 -27.41 4.97 -2.52
N LEU A 43 -27.68 3.74 -2.07
CA LEU A 43 -28.10 3.47 -0.68
C LEU A 43 -27.06 3.88 0.37
N VAL A 44 -25.76 3.81 0.06
CA VAL A 44 -24.72 4.35 0.96
C VAL A 44 -24.81 5.87 1.04
N TYR A 45 -25.03 6.56 -0.08
CA TYR A 45 -25.23 8.01 -0.09
C TYR A 45 -26.48 8.43 0.67
N ILE A 46 -27.60 7.69 0.53
CA ILE A 46 -28.82 7.91 1.32
C ILE A 46 -28.53 7.81 2.83
N ARG A 47 -27.78 6.79 3.26
CA ARG A 47 -27.39 6.66 4.68
C ARG A 47 -26.46 7.78 5.16
N GLN A 48 -25.49 8.17 4.34
CA GLN A 48 -24.59 9.29 4.67
C GLN A 48 -25.33 10.63 4.75
N PHE A 49 -26.34 10.82 3.89
CA PHE A 49 -27.22 11.97 3.93
C PHE A 49 -28.05 12.03 5.22
N GLN A 50 -28.63 10.89 5.64
CA GLN A 50 -29.33 10.78 6.92
C GLN A 50 -28.39 11.08 8.12
N GLN A 51 -27.15 10.60 8.07
CA GLN A 51 -26.14 10.91 9.08
C GLN A 51 -25.82 12.41 9.14
N LEU A 52 -25.67 13.05 7.98
CA LEU A 52 -25.45 14.49 7.88
C LEU A 52 -26.64 15.28 8.45
N HIS A 53 -27.87 14.90 8.07
CA HIS A 53 -29.08 15.51 8.62
C HIS A 53 -29.12 15.40 10.14
N THR A 54 -28.87 14.20 10.66
CA THR A 54 -28.88 13.93 12.12
C THR A 54 -27.82 14.74 12.84
N THR A 55 -26.63 14.88 12.24
CA THR A 55 -25.54 15.68 12.81
C THR A 55 -25.90 17.17 12.90
N ILE A 56 -26.56 17.72 11.87
CA ILE A 56 -26.93 19.14 11.81
C ILE A 56 -28.13 19.44 12.71
N ASN A 57 -29.16 18.59 12.67
CA ASN A 57 -30.45 18.86 13.30
C ASN A 57 -30.59 18.27 14.70
N GLY A 58 -29.67 17.39 15.13
CA GLY A 58 -29.76 16.67 16.40
C GLY A 58 -30.95 15.71 16.49
N ARG A 59 -31.61 15.41 15.37
CA ARG A 59 -32.76 14.52 15.27
C ARG A 59 -32.71 13.71 13.99
N TYR A 60 -33.28 12.51 14.03
CA TYR A 60 -33.44 11.66 12.86
C TYR A 60 -34.29 12.34 11.79
N THR A 61 -34.04 12.01 10.52
CA THR A 61 -34.93 12.40 9.42
C THR A 61 -36.29 11.73 9.62
N ASP A 62 -37.36 12.41 9.18
CA ASP A 62 -38.71 11.85 9.28
C ASP A 62 -38.78 10.45 8.64
N ARG A 63 -39.34 9.49 9.39
CA ARG A 63 -39.38 8.08 8.99
C ARG A 63 -40.25 7.86 7.76
N ASN A 64 -41.31 8.64 7.57
CA ASN A 64 -42.18 8.52 6.41
C ASN A 64 -41.50 9.09 5.17
N ASP A 65 -40.85 10.26 5.29
CA ASP A 65 -40.09 10.85 4.20
C ASP A 65 -38.94 9.95 3.74
N ILE A 66 -38.23 9.30 4.67
CA ILE A 66 -37.18 8.32 4.33
C ILE A 66 -37.76 7.07 3.66
N LYS A 67 -38.91 6.56 4.12
CA LYS A 67 -39.59 5.45 3.43
C LYS A 67 -39.98 5.83 2.01
N GLU A 68 -40.52 7.02 1.81
CA GLU A 68 -40.85 7.52 0.46
C GLU A 68 -39.60 7.75 -0.39
N LEU A 69 -38.48 8.17 0.19
CA LEU A 69 -37.21 8.26 -0.52
C LEU A 69 -36.71 6.89 -0.97
N TYR A 70 -36.82 5.84 -0.13
CA TYR A 70 -36.47 4.48 -0.54
C TYR A 70 -37.39 3.95 -1.63
N LYS A 71 -38.71 4.21 -1.55
CA LYS A 71 -39.64 3.87 -2.64
C LYS A 71 -39.28 4.59 -3.94
N TYR A 72 -38.96 5.88 -3.87
CA TYR A 72 -38.52 6.67 -5.02
C TYR A 72 -37.20 6.14 -5.59
N HIS A 73 -36.25 5.79 -4.74
CA HIS A 73 -35.02 5.16 -5.14
C HIS A 73 -35.27 3.86 -5.92
N ASP A 74 -36.10 2.97 -5.37
CA ASP A 74 -36.34 1.64 -5.96
C ASP A 74 -37.19 1.71 -7.24
N ARG A 75 -38.17 2.61 -7.30
CA ARG A 75 -39.11 2.72 -8.42
C ARG A 75 -38.70 3.72 -9.51
N VAL A 76 -37.87 4.70 -9.19
CA VAL A 76 -37.47 5.77 -10.11
C VAL A 76 -35.97 5.75 -10.37
N LEU A 77 -35.13 5.85 -9.33
CA LEU A 77 -33.69 5.96 -9.57
C LEU A 77 -33.09 4.67 -10.13
N ILE A 78 -33.50 3.49 -9.65
CA ILE A 78 -33.00 2.22 -10.17
C ILE A 78 -33.34 2.03 -11.65
N PRO A 79 -34.62 2.15 -12.09
CA PRO A 79 -34.95 1.97 -13.50
C PRO A 79 -34.39 3.07 -14.41
N THR A 80 -34.47 4.34 -14.00
CA THR A 80 -34.04 5.49 -14.82
C THR A 80 -32.54 5.47 -15.12
N PHE A 81 -31.72 5.02 -14.17
CA PHE A 81 -30.26 4.98 -14.31
C PHE A 81 -29.70 3.55 -14.43
N GLU A 82 -30.57 2.56 -14.65
CA GLU A 82 -30.22 1.13 -14.77
C GLU A 82 -29.26 0.64 -13.66
N LEU A 83 -29.56 1.03 -12.41
CA LEU A 83 -28.67 0.76 -11.28
C LEU A 83 -28.63 -0.74 -10.95
N ARG A 84 -27.47 -1.36 -11.20
CA ARG A 84 -27.31 -2.82 -11.03
C ARG A 84 -27.25 -3.25 -9.57
N ALA A 85 -27.67 -4.49 -9.32
CA ALA A 85 -27.52 -5.11 -8.01
C ALA A 85 -26.06 -5.18 -7.56
N PRO A 86 -25.76 -4.90 -6.27
CA PRO A 86 -24.42 -4.95 -5.76
C PRO A 86 -23.90 -6.39 -5.82
N ASN A 87 -22.72 -6.56 -6.38
CA ASN A 87 -22.06 -7.86 -6.56
C ASN A 87 -22.77 -8.83 -7.53
N ILE A 88 -23.57 -8.33 -8.47
CA ILE A 88 -24.20 -9.16 -9.52
C ILE A 88 -23.15 -9.96 -10.32
N ASP A 89 -21.97 -9.37 -10.56
CA ASP A 89 -20.84 -9.97 -11.28
C ASP A 89 -19.94 -10.84 -10.37
N GLY A 90 -20.43 -11.24 -9.20
CA GLY A 90 -19.66 -11.95 -8.17
C GLY A 90 -18.69 -11.04 -7.38
N LYS A 91 -18.15 -11.59 -6.28
CA LYS A 91 -17.14 -10.92 -5.45
C LYS A 91 -15.77 -11.53 -5.75
N LEU A 92 -14.76 -10.68 -5.96
CA LEU A 92 -13.36 -11.14 -5.98
C LEU A 92 -12.97 -11.74 -4.62
N VAL A 93 -12.41 -12.95 -4.65
CA VAL A 93 -11.92 -13.75 -3.52
C VAL A 93 -10.53 -14.27 -3.86
N LEU A 94 -9.55 -14.05 -2.97
CA LEU A 94 -8.21 -14.60 -3.11
C LEU A 94 -8.11 -15.97 -2.41
N ASN A 95 -7.24 -16.84 -2.93
CA ASN A 95 -6.88 -18.13 -2.34
C ASN A 95 -5.36 -18.27 -2.19
N VAL A 96 -4.90 -19.45 -1.78
CA VAL A 96 -3.46 -19.75 -1.65
C VAL A 96 -2.67 -19.51 -2.94
N ASP A 97 -3.20 -19.86 -4.11
CA ASP A 97 -2.53 -19.61 -5.40
C ASP A 97 -2.45 -18.12 -5.72
N SER A 98 -3.54 -17.38 -5.45
CA SER A 98 -3.55 -15.93 -5.60
C SER A 98 -2.47 -15.28 -4.73
N LEU A 99 -2.32 -15.74 -3.49
CA LEU A 99 -1.29 -15.27 -2.55
C LEU A 99 0.11 -15.65 -3.04
N LYS A 100 0.33 -16.89 -3.48
CA LYS A 100 1.60 -17.36 -4.05
C LYS A 100 2.05 -16.47 -5.20
N VAL A 101 1.16 -16.25 -6.17
CA VAL A 101 1.46 -15.50 -7.39
C VAL A 101 1.78 -14.04 -7.08
N ILE A 102 1.01 -13.38 -6.21
CA ILE A 102 1.27 -11.95 -5.90
C ILE A 102 2.54 -11.77 -5.07
N LEU A 103 2.87 -12.70 -4.16
CA LEU A 103 4.12 -12.66 -3.39
C LEU A 103 5.34 -12.83 -4.29
N ILE A 104 5.31 -13.84 -5.17
CA ILE A 104 6.39 -14.04 -6.16
C ILE A 104 6.47 -12.85 -7.10
N PHE A 105 5.34 -12.36 -7.63
CA PHE A 105 5.33 -11.19 -8.52
C PHE A 105 5.95 -9.96 -7.87
N ASN A 106 5.57 -9.64 -6.63
CA ASN A 106 6.05 -8.47 -5.90
C ASN A 106 7.59 -8.44 -5.77
N ILE A 107 8.22 -9.60 -5.58
CA ILE A 107 9.68 -9.72 -5.45
C ILE A 107 10.35 -9.98 -6.79
N ALA A 108 9.93 -10.97 -7.57
CA ALA A 108 10.63 -11.43 -8.76
C ALA A 108 10.34 -10.59 -10.02
N TYR A 109 9.13 -10.05 -10.17
CA TYR A 109 8.65 -9.57 -11.48
C TYR A 109 8.17 -8.12 -11.51
N ASP A 110 7.81 -7.53 -10.36
CA ASP A 110 7.31 -6.16 -10.34
C ASP A 110 8.44 -5.17 -10.65
N THR A 111 8.42 -4.64 -11.87
CA THR A 111 9.41 -3.68 -12.40
C THR A 111 9.15 -2.25 -11.91
N SER A 112 8.13 -2.01 -11.08
CA SER A 112 7.87 -0.69 -10.53
C SER A 112 8.99 -0.24 -9.60
N ILE A 113 9.35 1.03 -9.70
CA ILE A 113 10.36 1.64 -8.84
C ILE A 113 9.68 2.10 -7.55
N PHE A 114 10.10 1.52 -6.42
CA PHE A 114 9.68 1.96 -5.09
C PHE A 114 10.70 2.94 -4.51
N PRO A 115 10.30 3.85 -3.62
CA PRO A 115 11.26 4.74 -2.97
C PRO A 115 12.34 3.98 -2.18
N SER A 116 11.97 2.86 -1.57
CA SER A 116 12.85 1.85 -0.96
C SER A 116 12.29 0.45 -1.21
N GLU A 117 13.17 -0.53 -1.37
CA GLU A 117 12.78 -1.94 -1.51
C GLU A 117 12.14 -2.51 -0.24
N ARG A 118 12.33 -1.87 0.93
CA ARG A 118 11.55 -2.16 2.14
C ARG A 118 10.04 -2.12 1.89
N GLN A 119 9.57 -1.27 0.97
CA GLN A 119 8.15 -1.22 0.65
C GLN A 119 7.63 -2.54 0.07
N ARG A 120 8.43 -3.27 -0.72
CA ARG A 120 8.04 -4.61 -1.20
C ARG A 120 7.92 -5.61 -0.06
N VAL A 121 8.81 -5.53 0.92
CA VAL A 121 8.76 -6.36 2.13
C VAL A 121 7.49 -6.03 2.92
N ASN A 122 7.20 -4.75 3.16
CA ASN A 122 5.96 -4.32 3.82
C ASN A 122 4.69 -4.82 3.10
N LEU A 123 4.65 -4.73 1.76
CA LEU A 123 3.52 -5.21 0.95
C LEU A 123 3.33 -6.73 1.11
N SER A 124 4.41 -7.51 1.03
CA SER A 124 4.35 -8.98 1.22
C SER A 124 3.79 -9.35 2.59
N GLY A 125 4.26 -8.67 3.65
CA GLY A 125 3.75 -8.84 5.00
C GLY A 125 2.25 -8.51 5.10
N CYS A 126 1.82 -7.37 4.54
CA CYS A 126 0.42 -7.00 4.52
C CYS A 126 -0.45 -8.01 3.76
N TYR A 127 0.02 -8.55 2.63
CA TYR A 127 -0.73 -9.51 1.82
C TYR A 127 -0.97 -10.81 2.59
N MET A 128 0.08 -11.36 3.23
CA MET A 128 -0.03 -12.55 4.07
C MET A 128 -0.99 -12.33 5.24
N ILE A 129 -0.78 -11.28 6.03
CA ILE A 129 -1.60 -11.04 7.23
C ILE A 129 -3.09 -10.86 6.88
N ILE A 130 -3.40 -10.14 5.80
CA ILE A 130 -4.80 -9.95 5.36
C ILE A 130 -5.41 -11.27 4.89
N CYS A 131 -4.66 -12.11 4.16
CA CYS A 131 -5.18 -13.39 3.67
C CYS A 131 -5.35 -14.41 4.79
N TYR A 132 -4.49 -14.41 5.82
CA TYR A 132 -4.58 -15.35 6.92
C TYR A 132 -5.63 -14.94 7.96
N THR A 133 -5.71 -13.65 8.32
CA THR A 133 -6.55 -13.23 9.46
C THR A 133 -7.86 -12.57 9.04
N GLY A 134 -7.97 -12.17 7.77
CA GLY A 134 -9.08 -11.37 7.30
C GLY A 134 -9.17 -9.98 7.92
N VAL A 135 -8.16 -9.48 8.65
CA VAL A 135 -8.21 -8.14 9.28
C VAL A 135 -8.48 -7.02 8.28
N ARG A 136 -9.07 -5.92 8.76
CA ARG A 136 -9.22 -4.74 7.90
C ARG A 136 -7.85 -4.12 7.65
N PRO A 137 -7.61 -3.56 6.45
CA PRO A 137 -6.34 -2.88 6.16
C PRO A 137 -6.00 -1.75 7.14
N ALA A 138 -7.02 -1.07 7.68
CA ALA A 138 -6.86 -0.02 8.69
C ALA A 138 -6.23 -0.51 10.00
N GLU A 139 -6.26 -1.82 10.27
CA GLU A 139 -5.63 -2.42 11.44
C GLU A 139 -4.12 -2.66 11.23
N LEU A 140 -3.66 -2.60 9.97
CA LEU A 140 -2.24 -2.78 9.60
C LEU A 140 -1.56 -1.47 9.25
N VAL A 141 -2.27 -0.61 8.52
CA VAL A 141 -1.73 0.59 7.89
C VAL A 141 -2.65 1.78 8.14
N HIS A 142 -2.10 2.98 8.09
CA HIS A 142 -2.84 4.20 8.37
C HIS A 142 -3.94 4.43 7.34
N ASN A 143 -5.18 4.55 7.81
CA ASN A 143 -6.37 4.71 6.96
C ASN A 143 -7.26 5.88 7.41
N GLU A 144 -6.75 6.81 8.22
CA GLU A 144 -7.51 8.00 8.55
C GLU A 144 -7.57 8.93 7.34
N ARG A 145 -8.77 9.45 7.09
CA ARG A 145 -8.96 10.43 6.03
C ARG A 145 -8.48 11.78 6.54
N LYS A 146 -7.75 12.51 5.69
CA LYS A 146 -7.39 13.89 6.02
C LYS A 146 -8.66 14.71 6.23
N PRO A 147 -8.72 15.54 7.28
CA PRO A 147 -9.86 16.40 7.52
C PRO A 147 -10.03 17.38 6.34
N PRO A 148 -11.27 17.76 5.99
CA PRO A 148 -11.52 18.77 4.98
C PRO A 148 -10.96 20.13 5.43
N LYS A 149 -10.26 20.83 4.53
CA LYS A 149 -9.55 22.09 4.84
C LYS A 149 -10.44 23.31 5.07
N ASN A 150 -11.74 23.17 4.83
CA ASN A 150 -12.71 24.27 4.86
C ASN A 150 -13.35 24.47 6.26
N GLY A 151 -12.76 23.90 7.31
CA GLY A 151 -13.28 24.01 8.68
C GLY A 151 -14.61 23.27 8.92
N SER A 152 -15.13 22.54 7.93
CA SER A 152 -16.44 21.88 8.05
C SER A 152 -16.45 20.77 9.10
N LEU A 153 -15.30 20.12 9.34
CA LEU A 153 -15.19 19.11 10.38
C LEU A 153 -15.33 19.74 11.77
N GLU A 154 -14.62 20.84 12.02
CA GLU A 154 -14.72 21.59 13.27
C GLU A 154 -16.10 22.23 13.42
N LYS A 155 -16.73 22.67 12.34
CA LYS A 155 -18.08 23.24 12.38
C LYS A 155 -19.16 22.19 12.69
N LEU A 156 -19.06 20.99 12.11
CA LEU A 156 -20.01 19.89 12.30
C LEU A 156 -19.75 19.10 13.59
N PHE A 157 -18.49 18.96 14.00
CA PHE A 157 -18.07 18.03 15.06
C PHE A 157 -17.17 18.68 16.13
N GLY A 158 -16.72 19.93 15.97
CA GLY A 158 -15.66 20.54 16.78
C GLY A 158 -16.05 21.07 18.15
N ARG A 159 -17.29 20.86 18.63
CA ARG A 159 -17.70 21.22 20.01
C ARG A 159 -18.97 20.54 20.51
N LYS A 160 -19.24 19.31 20.07
CA LYS A 160 -20.16 18.41 20.77
C LYS A 160 -19.35 17.21 21.25
N GLY A 161 -18.85 17.31 22.48
CA GLY A 161 -18.43 16.12 23.20
C GLY A 161 -19.59 15.13 23.17
N VAL A 162 -19.28 13.90 22.77
CA VAL A 162 -20.00 12.66 23.10
C VAL A 162 -21.48 12.92 23.43
N MET A 163 -22.32 13.12 22.41
CA MET A 163 -23.74 12.88 22.64
C MET A 163 -23.86 11.38 22.87
N VAL A 164 -24.38 11.08 24.06
CA VAL A 164 -24.64 9.78 24.65
C VAL A 164 -25.32 8.85 23.64
N ALA A 165 -25.00 7.58 23.80
CA ALA A 165 -25.36 6.42 22.99
C ALA A 165 -26.78 6.43 22.41
N ASP A 166 -26.94 5.73 21.28
CA ASP A 166 -28.25 5.31 20.77
C ASP A 166 -29.06 4.62 21.88
N ASP A 167 -30.36 4.90 21.97
CA ASP A 167 -31.30 4.32 22.95
C ASP A 167 -31.35 2.77 22.93
N ASP A 168 -30.86 2.12 21.87
CA ASP A 168 -30.75 0.65 21.79
C ASP A 168 -29.53 0.09 22.56
N ASP A 169 -28.52 0.92 22.88
CA ASP A 169 -27.25 0.51 23.50
C ASP A 169 -27.23 0.64 25.04
N GLU A 170 -28.15 1.40 25.65
CA GLU A 170 -28.26 1.49 27.12
C GLU A 170 -28.68 0.15 27.73
N ALA A 171 -29.58 -0.56 27.04
CA ALA A 171 -30.13 -1.85 27.48
C ALA A 171 -29.08 -2.99 27.51
N ASP A 172 -28.01 -2.90 26.72
CA ASP A 172 -26.95 -3.92 26.70
C ASP A 172 -25.77 -3.57 27.63
N TRP A 173 -25.51 -2.28 27.86
CA TRP A 173 -24.54 -1.85 28.87
C TRP A 173 -25.02 -2.17 30.28
N GLU A 174 -26.30 -1.96 30.59
CA GLU A 174 -26.86 -2.30 31.91
C GLU A 174 -26.79 -3.80 32.22
N LYS A 175 -26.93 -4.66 31.20
CA LYS A 175 -26.85 -6.13 31.33
C LYS A 175 -25.44 -6.70 31.49
N MET A 176 -24.38 -5.92 31.24
CA MET A 176 -23.00 -6.37 31.48
C MET A 176 -22.68 -6.32 32.98
N ASP A 177 -21.98 -7.35 33.47
CA ASP A 177 -21.47 -7.35 34.84
C ASP A 177 -20.38 -6.27 35.04
N ASP A 178 -20.16 -5.88 36.29
CA ASP A 178 -19.23 -4.80 36.66
C ASP A 178 -17.77 -5.08 36.27
N ILE A 179 -17.36 -6.36 36.18
CA ILE A 179 -16.02 -6.73 35.75
C ILE A 179 -15.89 -6.47 34.25
N SER A 180 -16.85 -6.92 33.46
CA SER A 180 -16.90 -6.68 32.01
C SER A 180 -16.95 -5.18 31.67
N LYS A 181 -17.70 -4.37 32.44
CA LYS A 181 -17.72 -2.90 32.33
C LYS A 181 -16.34 -2.30 32.61
N LYS A 182 -15.68 -2.71 33.70
CA LYS A 182 -14.33 -2.24 34.06
C LYS A 182 -13.29 -2.64 33.00
N VAL A 183 -13.36 -3.86 32.46
CA VAL A 183 -12.48 -4.32 31.37
C VAL A 183 -12.69 -3.50 30.11
N CYS A 184 -13.95 -3.24 29.71
CA CYS A 184 -14.24 -2.38 28.56
C CYS A 184 -13.70 -0.96 28.76
N LEU A 185 -13.84 -0.38 29.95
CA LEU A 185 -13.28 0.94 30.28
C LEU A 185 -11.75 0.95 30.26
N LEU A 186 -11.08 -0.12 30.72
CA LEU A 186 -9.62 -0.27 30.64
C LEU A 186 -9.15 -0.41 29.19
N LEU A 187 -9.85 -1.20 28.38
CA LEU A 187 -9.55 -1.37 26.95
C LEU A 187 -9.83 -0.08 26.14
N GLN A 188 -10.86 0.69 26.48
CA GLN A 188 -11.16 2.01 25.87
C GLN A 188 -10.06 3.02 26.21
N LYS A 189 -9.57 3.02 27.46
CA LYS A 189 -8.40 3.82 27.86
C LYS A 189 -7.14 3.40 27.10
N GLU A 190 -6.95 2.11 26.83
CA GLU A 190 -5.84 1.63 26.01
C GLU A 190 -5.90 2.08 24.55
N THR A 191 -7.07 2.32 23.95
CA THR A 191 -7.16 2.70 22.52
C THR A 191 -7.03 4.21 22.27
N SER A 192 -7.50 5.05 23.21
CA SER A 192 -7.64 6.50 23.00
C SER A 192 -6.45 7.33 23.52
N LEU A 193 -5.60 6.78 24.39
CA LEU A 193 -4.55 7.51 25.12
C LEU A 193 -3.11 7.08 24.82
N ARG A 194 -2.87 6.17 23.85
CA ARG A 194 -1.52 5.58 23.64
C ARG A 194 -0.47 6.54 23.05
N GLY A 195 -0.88 7.66 22.46
CA GLY A 195 0.05 8.59 21.79
C GLY A 195 0.81 7.90 20.65
N ARG A 196 0.10 7.11 19.84
CA ARG A 196 0.65 6.37 18.70
C ARG A 196 -0.30 6.37 17.50
N PRO A 197 0.17 6.08 16.28
CA PRO A 197 -0.69 6.01 15.11
C PRO A 197 -1.73 4.86 15.17
N LYS A 198 -2.92 5.08 14.57
CA LYS A 198 -3.91 4.00 14.30
C LYS A 198 -3.40 3.08 13.17
N ALA A 199 -2.49 2.19 13.52
CA ALA A 199 -1.87 1.17 12.66
C ALA A 199 -1.28 0.05 13.54
N LEU A 200 -0.79 -1.02 12.93
CA LEU A 200 -0.06 -2.08 13.63
C LEU A 200 1.30 -1.55 14.12
N CYS A 201 1.54 -1.59 15.43
CA CYS A 201 2.80 -1.17 16.05
C CYS A 201 3.58 -2.36 16.62
N TYR A 202 4.85 -2.17 16.97
CA TYR A 202 5.67 -3.24 17.57
C TYR A 202 5.05 -3.81 18.85
N GLU A 203 4.45 -2.97 19.70
CA GLU A 203 3.79 -3.42 20.94
C GLU A 203 2.58 -4.33 20.72
N ASP A 204 2.01 -4.33 19.52
CA ASP A 204 0.90 -5.20 19.14
C ASP A 204 1.40 -6.60 18.72
N ILE A 205 2.71 -6.78 18.55
CA ILE A 205 3.35 -8.00 18.08
C ILE A 205 4.14 -8.62 19.23
N LEU A 206 3.94 -9.91 19.48
CA LEU A 206 4.75 -10.68 20.40
C LEU A 206 5.40 -11.84 19.64
N MET A 207 6.72 -11.77 19.46
CA MET A 207 7.52 -12.86 18.91
C MET A 207 8.17 -13.65 20.04
N MET A 208 8.28 -14.95 19.88
CA MET A 208 8.82 -15.85 20.89
C MET A 208 9.39 -17.12 20.28
N ILE A 209 10.38 -17.72 20.96
CA ILE A 209 10.79 -19.09 20.70
C ILE A 209 10.01 -19.98 21.66
N VAL A 210 9.18 -20.88 21.16
CA VAL A 210 8.27 -21.75 21.94
C VAL A 210 8.71 -23.20 21.83
N ARG A 211 8.65 -23.93 22.93
CA ARG A 211 8.97 -25.36 22.97
C ARG A 211 7.85 -26.12 22.27
N HIS A 212 8.18 -26.79 21.17
CA HIS A 212 7.22 -27.61 20.45
C HIS A 212 6.77 -28.77 21.35
N PRO A 213 5.46 -29.00 21.53
CA PRO A 213 4.97 -29.96 22.52
C PRO A 213 5.37 -31.41 22.22
N VAL A 214 5.45 -31.78 20.94
CA VAL A 214 5.83 -33.14 20.51
C VAL A 214 7.36 -33.32 20.39
N THR A 215 8.06 -32.42 19.68
CA THR A 215 9.49 -32.60 19.39
C THR A 215 10.42 -32.03 20.47
N GLY A 216 9.89 -31.24 21.43
CA GLY A 216 10.67 -30.57 22.47
C GLY A 216 11.61 -29.45 21.98
N ARG A 217 11.70 -29.24 20.65
CA ARG A 217 12.58 -28.25 20.01
C ARG A 217 12.03 -26.82 20.13
N GLY A 218 12.90 -25.83 20.13
CA GLY A 218 12.50 -24.42 20.04
C GLY A 218 11.99 -24.08 18.63
N VAL A 219 10.84 -23.43 18.56
CA VAL A 219 10.20 -23.03 17.30
C VAL A 219 9.82 -21.56 17.40
N LEU A 220 10.17 -20.77 16.39
CA LEU A 220 9.74 -19.37 16.31
C LEU A 220 8.22 -19.32 16.16
N ALA A 221 7.55 -18.57 17.03
CA ALA A 221 6.13 -18.29 16.99
C ALA A 221 5.89 -16.78 17.12
N MET A 222 4.75 -16.33 16.61
CA MET A 222 4.35 -14.93 16.69
C MET A 222 2.86 -14.84 17.02
N SER A 223 2.50 -13.90 17.87
CA SER A 223 1.11 -13.47 18.02
C SER A 223 0.97 -11.99 17.69
N ILE A 224 -0.17 -11.62 17.10
CA ILE A 224 -0.50 -10.23 16.77
C ILE A 224 -1.85 -9.88 17.37
N LYS A 225 -1.88 -8.83 18.20
CA LYS A 225 -3.09 -8.25 18.80
C LYS A 225 -3.61 -7.13 17.91
N PHE A 226 -4.75 -7.33 17.27
CA PHE A 226 -5.39 -6.29 16.47
C PHE A 226 -6.45 -5.54 17.27
N ILE A 227 -6.26 -4.22 17.41
CA ILE A 227 -7.09 -3.36 18.27
C ILE A 227 -7.88 -2.27 17.53
N HIS A 228 -7.47 -1.90 16.31
CA HIS A 228 -7.99 -0.74 15.57
C HIS A 228 -9.14 -1.09 14.60
N HIS A 229 -10.11 -1.88 15.06
CA HIS A 229 -11.24 -2.28 14.23
C HIS A 229 -12.32 -1.21 14.14
N LYS A 230 -13.25 -1.40 13.20
CA LYS A 230 -14.41 -0.50 13.05
C LYS A 230 -15.23 -0.49 14.35
N GLY A 231 -15.43 0.69 14.93
CA GLY A 231 -16.19 0.87 16.17
C GLY A 231 -15.38 0.61 17.44
N CYS A 232 -14.06 0.42 17.34
CA CYS A 232 -13.18 0.18 18.50
C CYS A 232 -13.23 1.30 19.54
N ASP A 233 -13.40 2.55 19.09
CA ASP A 233 -13.47 3.73 19.95
C ASP A 233 -14.66 3.63 20.95
N ASN A 234 -15.73 2.91 20.59
CA ASN A 234 -16.91 2.70 21.43
C ASN A 234 -16.92 1.32 22.09
N LYS A 235 -16.63 0.25 21.33
CA LYS A 235 -16.66 -1.15 21.80
C LYS A 235 -15.31 -1.82 21.47
N PRO A 236 -14.30 -1.68 22.34
CA PRO A 236 -12.99 -2.30 22.10
C PRO A 236 -13.10 -3.81 22.26
N LYS A 237 -12.87 -4.52 21.16
CA LYS A 237 -12.77 -5.99 21.07
C LYS A 237 -11.43 -6.34 20.42
N PRO A 238 -10.32 -6.34 21.17
CA PRO A 238 -9.05 -6.81 20.64
C PRO A 238 -9.16 -8.28 20.21
N THR A 239 -8.39 -8.67 19.19
CA THR A 239 -8.36 -10.06 18.73
C THR A 239 -6.93 -10.46 18.46
N ILE A 240 -6.52 -11.59 19.04
CA ILE A 240 -5.14 -12.08 18.97
C ILE A 240 -5.10 -13.30 18.04
N PHE A 241 -4.26 -13.20 17.00
CA PHE A 241 -3.98 -14.30 16.07
C PHE A 241 -2.59 -14.85 16.33
N PHE A 242 -2.43 -16.16 16.18
CA PHE A 242 -1.15 -16.86 16.33
C PHE A 242 -0.65 -17.33 14.97
N PHE A 243 0.67 -17.31 14.80
CA PHE A 243 1.36 -17.70 13.59
C PHE A 243 2.53 -18.61 13.93
N PHE A 244 2.72 -19.63 13.11
CA PHE A 244 3.77 -20.63 13.23
C PHE A 244 4.51 -20.78 11.91
N PRO A 245 5.71 -21.39 11.90
CA PRO A 245 6.48 -21.55 10.68
C PRO A 245 5.69 -22.35 9.64
N ALA A 246 5.42 -21.75 8.49
CA ALA A 246 4.70 -22.40 7.40
C ALA A 246 5.55 -23.51 6.77
N LYS A 247 4.91 -24.53 6.17
CA LYS A 247 5.59 -25.59 5.38
C LYS A 247 6.53 -24.98 4.32
N LYS A 248 6.02 -23.99 3.59
CA LYS A 248 6.80 -23.25 2.60
C LYS A 248 7.24 -21.89 3.14
N VAL A 249 8.52 -21.55 3.00
CA VAL A 249 9.08 -20.29 3.50
C VAL A 249 8.45 -19.07 2.85
N LEU A 250 8.00 -19.20 1.59
CA LEU A 250 7.20 -18.20 0.87
C LEU A 250 5.96 -17.74 1.63
N PHE A 251 5.32 -18.65 2.38
CA PHE A 251 4.09 -18.39 3.12
C PHE A 251 4.34 -18.06 4.59
N CYS A 252 5.60 -17.97 5.04
CA CYS A 252 5.94 -17.79 6.44
C CYS A 252 6.06 -16.29 6.79
N PRO A 253 5.06 -15.68 7.46
CA PRO A 253 5.14 -14.27 7.83
C PRO A 253 6.21 -14.02 8.91
N LEU A 254 6.58 -15.02 9.70
CA LEU A 254 7.51 -14.88 10.81
C LEU A 254 8.91 -14.48 10.35
N LEU A 255 9.39 -15.04 9.23
CA LEU A 255 10.70 -14.71 8.67
C LEU A 255 10.76 -13.27 8.18
N LEU A 256 9.69 -12.82 7.52
CA LEU A 256 9.57 -11.43 7.08
C LEU A 256 9.52 -10.47 8.27
N PHE A 257 8.75 -10.80 9.30
CA PHE A 257 8.61 -9.96 10.48
C PHE A 257 9.93 -9.89 11.27
N LEU A 258 10.64 -11.02 11.39
CA LEU A 258 11.97 -11.08 11.98
C LEU A 258 12.96 -10.20 11.20
N GLY A 259 12.95 -10.27 9.87
CA GLY A 259 13.82 -9.45 9.02
C GLY A 259 13.56 -7.95 9.17
N LEU A 260 12.30 -7.52 9.23
CA LEU A 260 11.94 -6.12 9.47
C LEU A 260 12.35 -5.65 10.87
N ALA A 261 12.14 -6.48 11.89
CA ALA A 261 12.51 -6.17 13.28
C ALA A 261 14.04 -6.06 13.47
N LEU A 262 14.80 -6.96 12.84
CA LEU A 262 16.26 -6.92 12.81
C LEU A 262 16.77 -5.68 12.05
N SER A 263 16.20 -5.39 10.88
CA SER A 263 16.50 -4.16 10.11
C SER A 263 16.20 -2.88 10.89
N ASP A 264 15.26 -2.92 11.84
CA ASP A 264 14.88 -1.78 12.68
C ASP A 264 15.67 -1.67 13.98
N HIS A 265 16.55 -2.64 14.26
CA HIS A 265 17.22 -2.83 15.53
C HIS A 265 16.23 -2.80 16.71
N ALA A 266 15.09 -3.47 16.54
CA ALA A 266 13.93 -3.33 17.43
C ALA A 266 14.04 -4.15 18.73
N PHE A 267 14.83 -5.22 18.72
CA PHE A 267 15.03 -6.09 19.88
C PHE A 267 15.82 -5.39 20.99
N ASP A 268 15.40 -5.64 22.23
CA ASP A 268 16.05 -5.12 23.43
C ASP A 268 17.35 -5.86 23.76
N ALA A 269 17.38 -7.17 23.52
CA ALA A 269 18.55 -8.00 23.75
C ALA A 269 19.70 -7.62 22.79
N PRO A 270 20.87 -7.19 23.29
CA PRO A 270 21.99 -6.74 22.46
C PRO A 270 22.70 -7.88 21.71
N SER A 271 22.46 -9.13 22.13
CA SER A 271 22.96 -10.34 21.47
C SER A 271 22.20 -10.66 20.17
N ILE A 272 20.98 -10.14 20.00
CA ILE A 272 20.18 -10.35 18.79
C ILE A 272 20.67 -9.41 17.69
N LYS A 273 21.67 -9.86 16.92
CA LYS A 273 22.31 -9.09 15.84
C LYS A 273 21.93 -9.57 14.43
N GLY A 274 21.36 -10.75 14.30
CA GLY A 274 21.02 -11.35 13.01
C GLY A 274 20.10 -12.55 13.13
N ALA A 275 19.68 -13.13 12.00
CA ALA A 275 18.69 -14.19 11.97
C ALA A 275 19.10 -15.43 12.78
N ALA A 276 20.36 -15.86 12.63
CA ALA A 276 20.90 -17.03 13.31
C ALA A 276 20.81 -16.94 14.84
N SER A 277 21.01 -15.74 15.41
CA SER A 277 20.92 -15.54 16.87
C SER A 277 19.53 -15.85 17.43
N VAL A 278 18.48 -15.72 16.62
CA VAL A 278 17.10 -16.01 17.03
C VAL A 278 16.71 -17.44 16.63
N LEU A 279 16.97 -17.84 15.39
CA LEU A 279 16.50 -19.12 14.85
C LEU A 279 17.25 -20.33 15.42
N SER A 280 18.48 -20.13 15.90
CA SER A 280 19.29 -21.18 16.54
C SER A 280 19.24 -21.14 18.07
N SER A 281 18.38 -20.29 18.66
CA SER A 281 18.27 -20.17 20.11
C SER A 281 17.62 -21.41 20.74
N GLY A 282 18.30 -21.99 21.73
CA GLY A 282 17.73 -23.01 22.61
C GLY A 282 16.83 -22.40 23.68
N ILE A 283 15.87 -23.19 24.17
CA ILE A 283 15.03 -22.81 25.32
C ILE A 283 15.63 -23.46 26.57
N PRO A 284 15.99 -22.68 27.61
CA PRO A 284 16.47 -23.22 28.89
C PRO A 284 15.53 -24.26 29.49
N ASP A 285 16.09 -25.19 30.25
CA ASP A 285 15.33 -26.20 30.96
C ASP A 285 14.35 -25.56 31.96
N GLY A 286 13.17 -26.15 32.09
CA GLY A 286 12.07 -25.61 32.90
C GLY A 286 11.26 -24.49 32.24
N LEU A 287 11.73 -23.89 31.14
CA LEU A 287 10.97 -22.90 30.38
C LEU A 287 10.25 -23.50 29.16
N GLN A 288 9.04 -22.98 28.89
CA GLN A 288 8.23 -23.34 27.73
C GLN A 288 8.39 -22.36 26.56
N CYS A 289 8.84 -21.13 26.82
CA CYS A 289 9.10 -20.15 25.77
C CYS A 289 10.07 -19.06 26.21
N ILE A 290 10.71 -18.41 25.24
CA ILE A 290 11.48 -17.18 25.41
C ILE A 290 10.79 -16.07 24.61
N PRO A 291 10.18 -15.07 25.26
CA PRO A 291 9.64 -13.91 24.57
C PRO A 291 10.77 -12.99 24.09
N LEU A 292 10.74 -12.62 22.82
CA LEU A 292 11.66 -11.64 22.24
C LEU A 292 11.14 -10.24 22.57
N ARG A 293 11.85 -9.52 23.44
CA ARG A 293 11.43 -8.20 23.93
C ARG A 293 11.83 -7.09 22.95
N TRP A 294 10.91 -6.16 22.74
CA TRP A 294 11.17 -4.90 22.03
C TRP A 294 11.77 -3.85 22.95
N LYS A 295 12.64 -3.00 22.42
CA LYS A 295 13.06 -1.77 23.08
C LYS A 295 11.84 -0.90 23.40
N GLU A 296 11.84 -0.25 24.56
CA GLU A 296 10.75 0.64 24.98
C GLU A 296 10.47 1.74 23.94
N THR A 297 11.55 2.30 23.35
CA THR A 297 11.47 3.34 22.32
C THR A 297 10.84 2.87 21.00
N LYS A 298 10.75 1.55 20.77
CA LYS A 298 10.23 0.96 19.52
C LYS A 298 8.77 0.53 19.63
N LYS A 299 8.26 0.27 20.84
CA LYS A 299 6.90 -0.24 21.08
C LYS A 299 5.81 0.50 20.33
N LYS A 300 5.82 1.84 20.38
CA LYS A 300 4.78 2.69 19.76
C LYS A 300 4.99 2.96 18.27
N ILE A 301 6.15 2.58 17.72
CA ILE A 301 6.48 2.82 16.31
C ILE A 301 5.66 1.85 15.44
N PRO A 302 5.02 2.33 14.35
CA PRO A 302 4.34 1.45 13.41
C PRO A 302 5.29 0.41 12.82
N PHE A 303 4.80 -0.81 12.64
CA PHE A 303 5.59 -1.89 12.07
C PHE A 303 5.81 -1.68 10.56
N PHE A 304 4.72 -1.44 9.83
CA PHE A 304 4.77 -1.08 8.41
C PHE A 304 4.87 0.44 8.25
N ARG A 305 6.10 0.95 8.24
CA ARG A 305 6.37 2.40 8.17
C ARG A 305 6.30 2.96 6.76
N ARG A 306 6.00 4.24 6.69
CA ARG A 306 6.03 5.03 5.45
C ARG A 306 7.46 5.25 5.00
N VAL A 307 7.67 5.17 3.69
CA VAL A 307 8.93 5.56 3.05
C VAL A 307 8.68 6.85 2.27
N SER A 308 9.53 7.84 2.50
CA SER A 308 9.55 9.11 1.77
C SER A 308 10.06 8.92 0.34
N SER A 309 9.81 9.88 -0.55
CA SER A 309 10.19 9.77 -1.98
C SER A 309 11.70 9.65 -2.21
N ASP A 310 12.49 10.18 -1.28
CA ASP A 310 13.95 10.08 -1.21
C ASP A 310 14.45 8.73 -0.65
N GLY A 311 13.56 7.78 -0.36
CA GLY A 311 13.91 6.47 0.18
C GLY A 311 14.09 6.45 1.70
N THR A 312 13.97 7.61 2.37
CA THR A 312 14.10 7.70 3.83
C THR A 312 12.91 7.04 4.52
N LEU A 313 13.19 6.15 5.46
CA LEU A 313 12.18 5.50 6.29
C LEU A 313 11.71 6.48 7.37
N SER A 314 10.39 6.66 7.49
CA SER A 314 9.84 7.51 8.55
C SER A 314 10.18 6.96 9.93
N GLU A 315 10.37 7.85 10.90
CA GLU A 315 10.61 7.50 12.31
C GLU A 315 9.35 6.87 12.94
N ASP A 316 8.18 7.46 12.71
CA ASP A 316 6.93 7.13 13.40
C ASP A 316 5.67 7.11 12.51
N GLU A 317 5.74 7.47 11.22
CA GLU A 317 4.56 7.43 10.34
C GLU A 317 4.33 6.02 9.76
N ALA A 318 3.10 5.53 9.88
CA ALA A 318 2.66 4.30 9.26
C ALA A 318 2.47 4.45 7.74
N MET A 319 2.65 3.34 7.00
CA MET A 319 2.31 3.25 5.59
C MET A 319 0.85 3.61 5.37
N LEU A 320 0.53 4.27 4.26
CA LEU A 320 -0.84 4.69 3.95
C LEU A 320 -1.64 3.55 3.32
N TYR A 321 -2.94 3.47 3.65
CA TYR A 321 -3.87 2.55 3.01
C TYR A 321 -3.93 2.70 1.49
N ALA A 322 -3.85 3.94 0.99
CA ALA A 322 -3.79 4.20 -0.45
C ALA A 322 -2.58 3.52 -1.09
N THR A 323 -1.41 3.56 -0.44
CA THR A 323 -0.20 2.88 -0.89
C THR A 323 -0.40 1.37 -0.99
N LEU A 324 -0.97 0.73 0.04
CA LEU A 324 -1.27 -0.69 0.03
C LEU A 324 -2.28 -1.06 -1.07
N ARG A 325 -3.41 -0.35 -1.13
CA ARG A 325 -4.50 -0.60 -2.08
C ARG A 325 -4.06 -0.41 -3.51
N ASP A 326 -3.34 0.67 -3.80
CA ASP A 326 -2.98 1.03 -5.17
C ASP A 326 -1.85 0.16 -5.69
N ASN A 327 -0.90 -0.27 -4.84
CA ASN A 327 0.11 -1.26 -5.23
C ASN A 327 -0.49 -2.65 -5.47
N MET A 328 -1.31 -3.18 -4.55
CA MET A 328 -1.99 -4.46 -4.77
C MET A 328 -2.83 -4.45 -6.06
N GLY A 329 -3.58 -3.38 -6.26
CA GLY A 329 -4.40 -3.23 -7.45
C GLY A 329 -3.60 -3.05 -8.74
N ARG A 330 -2.43 -2.42 -8.69
CA ARG A 330 -1.52 -2.33 -9.84
C ARG A 330 -0.89 -3.69 -10.14
N GLN A 331 -0.29 -4.33 -9.13
CA GLN A 331 0.38 -5.62 -9.24
C GLN A 331 -0.57 -6.71 -9.74
N SER A 332 -1.83 -6.71 -9.30
CA SER A 332 -2.85 -7.65 -9.79
C SER A 332 -3.18 -7.51 -11.28
N LEU A 333 -3.14 -6.29 -11.82
CA LEU A 333 -3.32 -6.09 -13.26
C LEU A 333 -2.04 -6.46 -14.02
N ASP A 334 -0.87 -6.10 -13.49
CA ASP A 334 0.43 -6.44 -14.09
C ASP A 334 0.68 -7.96 -14.11
N LEU A 335 0.16 -8.72 -13.14
CA LEU A 335 0.28 -10.19 -13.08
C LEU A 335 -0.69 -10.95 -13.99
N GLY A 336 -1.61 -10.24 -14.67
CA GLY A 336 -2.56 -10.86 -15.60
C GLY A 336 -3.99 -11.00 -15.11
N SER A 337 -4.38 -10.42 -13.97
CA SER A 337 -5.77 -10.57 -13.50
C SER A 337 -6.71 -9.73 -14.35
N GLU A 338 -7.85 -10.31 -14.72
CA GLU A 338 -8.93 -9.61 -15.41
C GLU A 338 -9.38 -8.35 -14.64
N LYS A 339 -9.59 -8.50 -13.32
CA LYS A 339 -10.08 -7.43 -12.43
C LYS A 339 -8.99 -7.00 -11.45
N LYS A 340 -8.95 -5.69 -11.18
CA LYS A 340 -8.09 -5.06 -10.17
C LYS A 340 -8.40 -5.62 -8.77
N TRP A 341 -7.40 -6.16 -8.08
CA TRP A 341 -7.58 -6.62 -6.70
C TRP A 341 -7.60 -5.45 -5.71
N THR A 342 -8.20 -5.72 -4.55
CA THR A 342 -8.17 -4.83 -3.40
C THR A 342 -7.91 -5.64 -2.15
N PRO A 343 -7.43 -5.03 -1.06
CA PRO A 343 -7.23 -5.76 0.21
C PRO A 343 -8.49 -6.48 0.72
N ARG A 344 -9.68 -6.03 0.29
CA ARG A 344 -10.96 -6.68 0.60
C ARG A 344 -11.09 -8.07 -0.02
N ALA A 345 -10.45 -8.33 -1.16
CA ALA A 345 -10.45 -9.65 -1.79
C ALA A 345 -9.71 -10.68 -0.93
N GLY A 346 -8.56 -10.30 -0.34
CA GLY A 346 -7.83 -11.14 0.62
C GLY A 346 -8.65 -11.43 1.88
N ARG A 347 -9.31 -10.39 2.42
CA ARG A 347 -10.22 -10.57 3.57
C ARG A 347 -11.38 -11.53 3.27
N ARG A 348 -11.95 -11.50 2.06
CA ARG A 348 -12.99 -12.47 1.66
C ARG A 348 -12.41 -13.88 1.50
N GLY A 349 -11.20 -13.99 0.98
CA GLY A 349 -10.46 -15.25 0.92
C GLY A 349 -10.34 -15.91 2.28
N ALA A 350 -9.81 -15.16 3.26
CA ALA A 350 -9.73 -15.59 4.65
C ALA A 350 -11.08 -16.06 5.19
N ALA A 351 -12.12 -15.25 4.98
CA ALA A 351 -13.47 -15.53 5.48
C ALA A 351 -14.07 -16.80 4.87
N ASN A 352 -13.84 -17.02 3.57
CA ASN A 352 -14.29 -18.21 2.86
C ASN A 352 -13.53 -19.46 3.32
N ALA A 353 -12.22 -19.36 3.53
CA ALA A 353 -11.42 -20.48 4.06
C ALA A 353 -11.89 -20.89 5.46
N ALA A 354 -12.14 -19.93 6.34
CA ALA A 354 -12.67 -20.21 7.68
C ALA A 354 -14.14 -20.72 7.66
N ASN A 355 -14.89 -20.49 6.58
CA ASN A 355 -16.31 -20.81 6.52
C ASN A 355 -16.52 -22.31 6.28
N GLY A 356 -17.08 -22.99 7.28
CA GLY A 356 -17.28 -24.45 7.28
C GLY A 356 -16.18 -25.21 8.03
N ASP A 357 -14.99 -24.61 8.17
CA ASP A 357 -13.86 -25.21 8.88
C ASP A 357 -13.71 -24.72 10.32
N ALA A 358 -13.98 -23.43 10.56
CA ALA A 358 -13.97 -22.85 11.90
C ALA A 358 -15.39 -22.89 12.51
N PRO A 359 -15.52 -23.10 13.83
CA PRO A 359 -16.79 -22.89 14.53
C PRO A 359 -17.33 -21.48 14.28
N ASP A 360 -18.65 -21.32 14.17
CA ASP A 360 -19.29 -20.03 13.86
C ASP A 360 -18.86 -18.90 14.81
N ALA A 361 -18.72 -19.20 16.10
CA ALA A 361 -18.26 -18.24 17.09
C ALA A 361 -16.84 -17.70 16.79
N VAL A 362 -15.95 -18.56 16.29
CA VAL A 362 -14.57 -18.21 15.92
C VAL A 362 -14.53 -17.48 14.58
N ARG A 363 -15.35 -17.90 13.62
CA ARG A 363 -15.55 -17.20 12.33
C ARG A 363 -16.09 -15.79 12.54
N ASP A 364 -17.07 -15.62 13.41
CA ASP A 364 -17.65 -14.31 13.74
C ASP A 364 -16.69 -13.44 14.54
N GLN A 365 -15.90 -14.02 15.46
CA GLN A 365 -14.80 -13.32 16.14
C GLN A 365 -13.76 -12.79 15.15
N MET A 366 -13.26 -13.64 14.25
CA MET A 366 -12.32 -13.26 13.19
C MET A 366 -12.89 -12.15 12.30
N MET A 367 -14.15 -12.28 11.90
CA MET A 367 -14.81 -11.29 11.05
C MET A 367 -15.28 -10.05 11.80
N ARG A 368 -15.21 -10.06 13.14
CA ARG A 368 -15.67 -9.01 14.03
C ARG A 368 -17.15 -8.71 13.77
N HIS A 369 -17.95 -9.77 13.63
CA HIS A 369 -19.40 -9.70 13.53
C HIS A 369 -19.99 -9.81 14.94
N ASP A 370 -21.08 -9.10 15.19
CA ASP A 370 -21.80 -9.22 16.46
C ASP A 370 -22.76 -10.41 16.35
N PRO A 371 -22.57 -11.48 17.14
CA PRO A 371 -23.46 -12.61 17.14
C PRO A 371 -24.73 -12.29 17.93
N ARG A 372 -25.80 -13.06 17.68
CA ARG A 372 -27.08 -12.90 18.39
C ARG A 372 -26.98 -13.10 19.92
N PHE A 373 -25.91 -13.74 20.40
CA PHE A 373 -25.62 -13.97 21.82
C PHE A 373 -24.46 -13.09 22.30
N PHE A 374 -24.72 -11.78 22.39
CA PHE A 374 -23.74 -10.76 22.79
C PHE A 374 -23.09 -11.06 24.15
N THR A 375 -23.89 -11.45 25.16
CA THR A 375 -23.42 -11.67 26.53
C THR A 375 -22.39 -12.79 26.62
N PHE A 376 -22.60 -13.92 25.91
CA PHE A 376 -21.65 -15.02 25.91
C PHE A 376 -20.32 -14.65 25.24
N HIS A 377 -20.41 -13.96 24.10
CA HIS A 377 -19.23 -13.55 23.34
C HIS A 377 -18.39 -12.49 24.03
N CYS A 378 -19.01 -11.56 24.75
CA CYS A 378 -18.28 -10.50 25.46
C CYS A 378 -17.71 -10.99 26.80
N ALA A 379 -18.41 -11.88 27.52
CA ALA A 379 -18.00 -12.31 28.86
C ALA A 379 -17.13 -13.58 28.90
N TYR A 380 -17.31 -14.51 27.96
CA TYR A 380 -16.70 -15.86 28.05
C TYR A 380 -15.84 -16.26 26.85
N LEU A 381 -15.95 -15.58 25.70
CA LEU A 381 -15.10 -15.87 24.55
C LEU A 381 -13.72 -15.22 24.73
N ASN A 382 -12.67 -16.03 24.65
CA ASN A 382 -11.30 -15.56 24.77
C ASN A 382 -10.90 -14.68 23.57
N GLU A 383 -10.13 -13.61 23.80
CA GLU A 383 -9.60 -12.74 22.73
C GLU A 383 -8.69 -13.49 21.74
N ASN A 384 -8.09 -14.59 22.19
CA ASN A 384 -7.32 -15.52 21.38
C ASN A 384 -8.24 -16.25 20.42
N ALA A 385 -8.06 -16.01 19.12
CA ALA A 385 -8.76 -16.76 18.09
C ALA A 385 -8.17 -18.18 18.05
N LYS A 386 -8.80 -19.11 18.79
CA LYS A 386 -8.34 -20.50 18.98
C LYS A 386 -8.56 -21.38 17.74
N PHE A 387 -8.01 -20.96 16.62
CA PHE A 387 -8.09 -21.67 15.35
C PHE A 387 -6.91 -21.30 14.46
N ASP A 388 -6.35 -22.29 13.74
CA ASP A 388 -5.20 -22.07 12.87
C ASP A 388 -5.64 -21.53 11.51
N PHE A 389 -5.92 -20.22 11.48
CA PHE A 389 -6.33 -19.55 10.25
C PHE A 389 -5.23 -19.52 9.18
N GLN A 390 -3.96 -19.57 9.58
CA GLN A 390 -2.84 -19.61 8.65
C GLN A 390 -2.90 -20.90 7.83
N ASN A 391 -2.93 -22.07 8.48
CA ASN A 391 -2.98 -23.34 7.76
C ASN A 391 -4.35 -23.60 7.10
N CYS A 392 -5.45 -23.13 7.70
CA CYS A 392 -6.77 -23.19 7.07
C CYS A 392 -6.81 -22.46 5.72
N PHE A 393 -6.21 -21.27 5.62
CA PHE A 393 -6.11 -20.56 4.34
C PHE A 393 -5.13 -21.21 3.35
N LEU A 394 -4.08 -21.89 3.85
CA LEU A 394 -3.09 -22.56 3.01
C LEU A 394 -3.60 -23.90 2.43
N GLU A 395 -4.72 -24.41 2.94
CA GLU A 395 -5.50 -25.54 2.41
C GLU A 395 -4.66 -26.79 2.10
N ASP A 396 -4.39 -27.65 3.10
CA ASP A 396 -3.97 -29.02 2.82
C ASP A 396 -5.18 -29.89 2.41
N GLU A 397 -4.96 -30.68 1.35
CA GLU A 397 -5.79 -31.75 0.74
C GLU A 397 -7.27 -31.81 1.15
N LYS A 398 -8.13 -31.05 0.46
CA LYS A 398 -9.58 -31.33 0.42
C LYS A 398 -10.03 -31.49 -1.03
N GLU A 399 -10.68 -32.62 -1.30
CA GLU A 399 -11.11 -33.15 -2.61
C GLU A 399 -12.23 -32.36 -3.32
N ASP A 400 -12.29 -31.02 -3.18
CA ASP A 400 -13.31 -30.19 -3.87
C ASP A 400 -12.68 -29.15 -4.81
N GLN A 401 -11.67 -29.61 -5.57
CA GLN A 401 -10.75 -28.77 -6.33
C GLN A 401 -11.44 -27.93 -7.41
N LEU A 402 -12.50 -28.44 -8.04
CA LEU A 402 -13.18 -27.76 -9.15
C LEU A 402 -14.01 -26.56 -8.67
N PHE A 403 -14.77 -26.70 -7.59
CA PHE A 403 -15.56 -25.59 -7.03
C PHE A 403 -14.65 -24.47 -6.51
N ARG A 404 -13.53 -24.83 -5.88
CA ARG A 404 -12.51 -23.86 -5.45
C ARG A 404 -11.92 -23.13 -6.65
N LEU A 405 -11.49 -23.85 -7.67
CA LEU A 405 -10.97 -23.25 -8.90
C LEU A 405 -11.96 -22.23 -9.49
N LEU A 406 -13.25 -22.56 -9.57
CA LEU A 406 -14.31 -21.70 -10.10
C LEU A 406 -14.62 -20.47 -9.24
N ALA A 407 -14.37 -20.52 -7.93
CA ALA A 407 -14.70 -19.43 -7.00
C ALA A 407 -13.62 -18.34 -6.87
N HIS A 408 -12.45 -18.51 -7.50
CA HIS A 408 -11.26 -17.68 -7.25
C HIS A 408 -10.79 -16.87 -8.46
N VAL A 409 -10.16 -15.73 -8.15
CA VAL A 409 -9.68 -14.77 -9.17
C VAL A 409 -8.54 -15.30 -10.04
N SER A 410 -7.87 -16.37 -9.61
CA SER A 410 -6.78 -16.98 -10.38
C SER A 410 -7.27 -17.69 -11.64
N LEU A 411 -8.55 -18.06 -11.72
CA LEU A 411 -9.10 -18.80 -12.85
C LEU A 411 -9.09 -17.99 -14.15
N THR A 412 -9.47 -16.71 -14.09
CA THR A 412 -9.50 -15.83 -15.26
C THR A 412 -8.19 -15.07 -15.47
N ARG A 413 -7.12 -15.47 -14.77
CA ARG A 413 -5.80 -14.85 -14.91
C ARG A 413 -5.15 -15.30 -16.21
N ASP A 414 -4.75 -14.34 -17.03
CA ASP A 414 -3.85 -14.56 -18.16
C ASP A 414 -2.53 -13.81 -17.93
N PRO A 415 -1.42 -14.51 -17.64
CA PRO A 415 -0.11 -13.89 -17.40
C PRO A 415 0.40 -13.01 -18.55
N ARG A 416 -0.11 -13.17 -19.78
CA ARG A 416 0.22 -12.33 -20.94
C ARG A 416 -0.45 -10.96 -20.87
N ALA A 417 -1.58 -10.87 -20.17
CA ALA A 417 -2.38 -9.67 -20.06
C ALA A 417 -1.84 -8.72 -18.97
N THR A 418 -0.66 -8.14 -19.20
CA THR A 418 -0.10 -7.10 -18.32
C THR A 418 -0.96 -5.83 -18.36
N ARG A 419 -0.89 -4.99 -17.31
CA ARG A 419 -1.79 -3.83 -17.14
C ARG A 419 -1.88 -2.96 -18.38
N ASP A 420 -0.76 -2.71 -19.05
CA ASP A 420 -0.72 -1.99 -20.32
C ASP A 420 -0.27 -2.95 -21.42
N MET A 421 -1.25 -3.61 -22.04
CA MET A 421 -1.05 -4.58 -23.11
C MET A 421 -1.53 -4.04 -24.47
N VAL A 422 -1.75 -2.73 -24.56
CA VAL A 422 -2.24 -2.10 -25.79
C VAL A 422 -1.12 -2.09 -26.82
N PRO A 423 -1.30 -2.73 -27.99
CA PRO A 423 -0.28 -2.77 -29.02
C PRO A 423 0.08 -1.35 -29.54
N PRO A 424 1.33 -1.11 -29.95
CA PRO A 424 1.75 0.17 -30.53
C PRO A 424 0.89 0.60 -31.72
N GLU A 425 0.39 -0.34 -32.52
CA GLU A 425 -0.47 -0.10 -33.68
C GLU A 425 -1.82 0.47 -33.26
N VAL A 426 -2.37 0.00 -32.13
CA VAL A 426 -3.61 0.57 -31.57
C VAL A 426 -3.38 2.00 -31.15
N TRP A 427 -2.25 2.30 -30.49
CA TRP A 427 -1.90 3.68 -30.14
C TRP A 427 -1.72 4.58 -31.35
N ALA A 428 -1.08 4.09 -32.41
CA ALA A 428 -0.84 4.83 -33.65
C ALA A 428 -2.13 5.17 -34.40
N ASN A 429 -3.15 4.30 -34.31
CA ASN A 429 -4.42 4.45 -35.03
C ASN A 429 -5.51 5.19 -34.22
N LEU A 430 -5.23 5.64 -32.99
CA LEU A 430 -6.19 6.40 -32.20
C LEU A 430 -6.38 7.82 -32.75
N GLN A 431 -7.61 8.14 -33.13
CA GLN A 431 -8.00 9.49 -33.54
C GLN A 431 -7.65 10.54 -32.45
N PRO A 432 -7.24 11.77 -32.78
CA PRO A 432 -7.05 12.82 -31.79
C PRO A 432 -8.33 13.07 -30.97
N ASP A 433 -8.19 13.43 -29.70
CA ASP A 433 -9.34 13.75 -28.84
C ASP A 433 -9.69 15.23 -29.08
N PRO A 434 -10.90 15.55 -29.57
CA PRO A 434 -11.24 16.91 -29.96
C PRO A 434 -11.05 17.94 -28.83
N GLU A 435 -11.34 17.56 -27.58
CA GLU A 435 -11.18 18.44 -26.42
C GLU A 435 -9.70 18.68 -26.11
N ILE A 436 -8.87 17.64 -26.23
CA ILE A 436 -7.42 17.79 -26.05
C ILE A 436 -6.84 18.64 -27.17
N THR A 437 -7.24 18.41 -28.43
CA THR A 437 -6.78 19.18 -29.59
C THR A 437 -7.12 20.66 -29.44
N ALA A 438 -8.37 20.98 -29.09
CA ALA A 438 -8.79 22.37 -28.86
C ALA A 438 -7.98 23.06 -27.73
N LEU A 439 -7.66 22.34 -26.65
CA LEU A 439 -6.80 22.88 -25.59
C LEU A 439 -5.35 23.08 -26.07
N GLU A 440 -4.84 22.21 -26.94
CA GLU A 440 -3.49 22.33 -27.51
C GLU A 440 -3.38 23.50 -28.49
N GLU A 441 -4.40 23.71 -29.33
CA GLU A 441 -4.54 24.87 -30.22
C GLU A 441 -4.59 26.17 -29.41
N ARG A 442 -5.47 26.24 -28.41
CA ARG A 442 -5.56 27.40 -27.51
C ARG A 442 -4.22 27.70 -26.82
N ARG A 443 -3.49 26.68 -26.40
CA ARG A 443 -2.14 26.84 -25.83
C ARG A 443 -1.15 27.36 -26.87
N ALA A 444 -1.25 26.91 -28.12
CA ALA A 444 -0.36 27.34 -29.20
C ALA A 444 -0.62 28.80 -29.59
N GLU A 445 -1.88 29.23 -29.68
CA GLU A 445 -2.28 30.62 -29.88
C GLU A 445 -1.67 31.54 -28.82
N LEU A 446 -1.83 31.19 -27.54
CA LEU A 446 -1.30 31.97 -26.43
C LEU A 446 0.24 32.02 -26.41
N LYS A 447 0.92 31.01 -26.99
CA LYS A 447 2.38 30.97 -27.11
C LYS A 447 2.91 31.75 -28.31
N GLN A 448 2.09 32.03 -29.32
CA GLN A 448 2.50 32.73 -30.55
C GLN A 448 3.80 32.16 -31.17
N GLY A 449 3.98 30.83 -31.14
CA GLY A 449 5.18 30.17 -31.66
C GLY A 449 6.46 30.31 -30.81
N GLN A 450 6.42 30.97 -29.66
CA GLN A 450 7.59 31.16 -28.81
C GLN A 450 7.88 29.93 -27.93
N TYR A 451 9.16 29.53 -27.90
CA TYR A 451 9.63 28.42 -27.06
C TYR A 451 9.73 28.78 -25.57
N ARG A 452 10.03 30.04 -25.25
CA ARG A 452 10.09 30.59 -23.88
C ARG A 452 8.95 31.57 -23.68
N PHE A 453 8.20 31.43 -22.59
CA PHE A 453 7.05 32.26 -22.23
C PHE A 453 7.13 32.75 -20.76
N ASP A 454 8.32 32.66 -20.14
CA ASP A 454 8.56 33.15 -18.78
C ASP A 454 8.57 34.70 -18.81
N GLY A 455 7.71 35.33 -18.00
CA GLY A 455 7.54 36.79 -17.91
C GLY A 455 6.41 37.36 -18.78
N GLN A 456 5.64 36.53 -19.49
CA GLN A 456 4.51 36.97 -20.30
C GLN A 456 3.20 37.06 -19.50
N GLU A 457 2.30 37.94 -19.92
CA GLU A 457 0.97 38.11 -19.32
C GLU A 457 0.17 36.79 -19.32
N ASN A 458 0.30 36.01 -20.40
CA ASN A 458 -0.39 34.73 -20.60
C ASN A 458 0.31 33.53 -19.92
N GLU A 459 1.43 33.71 -19.22
CA GLU A 459 2.23 32.62 -18.63
C GLU A 459 1.39 31.69 -17.74
N THR A 460 0.52 32.29 -16.91
CA THR A 460 -0.32 31.54 -15.97
C THR A 460 -1.36 30.68 -16.69
N GLU A 461 -2.01 31.21 -17.73
CA GLU A 461 -2.99 30.49 -18.55
C GLU A 461 -2.33 29.37 -19.36
N ILE A 462 -1.17 29.63 -19.98
CA ILE A 462 -0.40 28.61 -20.70
C ILE A 462 -0.03 27.44 -19.79
N ARG A 463 0.35 27.71 -18.53
CA ARG A 463 0.66 26.67 -17.54
C ARG A 463 -0.59 25.89 -17.13
N LYS A 464 -1.70 26.58 -16.86
CA LYS A 464 -3.01 25.95 -16.56
C LYS A 464 -3.44 25.01 -17.68
N LEU A 465 -3.38 25.46 -18.93
CA LEU A 465 -3.69 24.66 -20.11
C LEU A 465 -2.74 23.47 -20.22
N THR A 466 -1.43 23.67 -20.03
CA THR A 466 -0.45 22.58 -20.09
C THR A 466 -0.73 21.48 -19.06
N ASP A 467 -1.03 21.84 -17.81
CA ASP A 467 -1.38 20.87 -16.77
C ASP A 467 -2.73 20.18 -17.06
N THR A 468 -3.70 20.92 -17.60
CA THR A 468 -5.01 20.38 -18.01
C THR A 468 -4.88 19.38 -19.16
N ILE A 469 -4.15 19.74 -20.22
CA ILE A 469 -3.81 18.86 -21.36
C ILE A 469 -3.12 17.60 -20.85
N ARG A 470 -2.13 17.75 -19.97
CA ARG A 470 -1.42 16.60 -19.39
C ARG A 470 -2.37 15.68 -18.62
N SER A 471 -3.24 16.25 -17.80
CA SER A 471 -4.25 15.49 -17.03
C SER A 471 -5.21 14.74 -17.95
N LYS A 472 -5.77 15.42 -18.96
CA LYS A 472 -6.69 14.81 -19.93
C LYS A 472 -6.01 13.74 -20.79
N LYS A 473 -4.79 13.96 -21.28
CA LYS A 473 -4.00 12.93 -21.98
C LYS A 473 -3.78 11.70 -21.09
N GLN A 474 -3.45 11.89 -19.82
CA GLN A 474 -3.29 10.79 -18.88
C GLN A 474 -4.61 10.05 -18.61
N GLN A 475 -5.73 10.77 -18.47
CA GLN A 475 -7.05 10.17 -18.29
C GLN A 475 -7.47 9.37 -19.52
N ARG A 476 -7.22 9.91 -20.71
CA ARG A 476 -7.48 9.25 -21.99
C ARG A 476 -6.66 7.97 -22.13
N ALA A 477 -5.36 8.03 -21.89
CA ALA A 477 -4.49 6.84 -21.94
C ALA A 477 -4.97 5.75 -20.96
N LYS A 478 -5.32 6.12 -19.72
CA LYS A 478 -5.89 5.18 -18.74
C LYS A 478 -7.20 4.54 -19.22
N ARG A 479 -8.03 5.28 -19.96
CA ARG A 479 -9.29 4.79 -20.51
C ARG A 479 -9.03 3.77 -21.61
N VAL A 480 -8.19 4.10 -22.59
CA VAL A 480 -7.79 3.19 -23.68
C VAL A 480 -7.23 1.89 -23.12
N VAL A 481 -6.30 1.96 -22.18
CA VAL A 481 -5.71 0.78 -21.53
C VAL A 481 -6.76 -0.09 -20.87
N LYS A 482 -7.71 0.53 -20.17
CA LYS A 482 -8.81 -0.16 -19.50
C LYS A 482 -9.73 -0.85 -20.53
N ASP A 483 -10.16 -0.11 -21.55
CA ASP A 483 -11.14 -0.57 -22.52
C ASP A 483 -10.54 -1.68 -23.41
N TYR A 484 -9.26 -1.56 -23.79
CA TYR A 484 -8.56 -2.61 -24.54
C TYR A 484 -8.39 -3.90 -23.73
N ARG A 485 -8.11 -3.80 -22.42
CA ARG A 485 -8.10 -4.99 -21.54
C ARG A 485 -9.47 -5.65 -21.47
N GLU A 486 -10.53 -4.86 -21.30
CA GLU A 486 -11.90 -5.39 -21.26
C GLU A 486 -12.25 -6.08 -22.59
N PHE A 487 -11.87 -5.49 -23.72
CA PHE A 487 -11.95 -6.12 -25.04
C PHE A 487 -11.16 -7.43 -25.10
N TYR A 488 -9.89 -7.43 -24.66
CA TYR A 488 -9.04 -8.63 -24.67
C TYR A 488 -9.67 -9.78 -23.88
N PHE A 489 -10.03 -9.56 -22.61
CA PHE A 489 -10.58 -10.64 -21.77
C PHE A 489 -11.95 -11.12 -22.26
N TYR A 490 -12.73 -10.26 -22.90
CA TYR A 490 -14.00 -10.65 -23.51
C TYR A 490 -13.80 -11.55 -24.73
N HIS A 491 -12.89 -11.20 -25.65
CA HIS A 491 -12.74 -11.90 -26.92
C HIS A 491 -11.72 -13.04 -26.91
N ARG A 492 -10.70 -13.00 -26.03
CA ARG A 492 -9.61 -13.98 -26.02
C ARG A 492 -10.09 -15.43 -25.95
N PRO A 493 -11.05 -15.80 -25.07
CA PRO A 493 -11.55 -17.19 -25.02
C PRO A 493 -12.11 -17.65 -26.37
N THR A 494 -12.92 -16.81 -27.03
CA THR A 494 -13.48 -17.10 -28.36
C THR A 494 -12.38 -17.26 -29.40
N TRP A 495 -11.38 -16.38 -29.42
CA TRP A 495 -10.25 -16.52 -30.34
C TRP A 495 -9.49 -17.82 -30.13
N ASP A 496 -9.22 -18.21 -28.89
CA ASP A 496 -8.52 -19.46 -28.59
C ASP A 496 -9.33 -20.69 -29.04
N PHE A 497 -10.65 -20.72 -28.81
CA PHE A 497 -11.53 -21.78 -29.32
C PHE A 497 -11.51 -21.88 -30.84
N GLU A 498 -11.65 -20.75 -31.53
CA GLU A 498 -11.68 -20.71 -33.00
C GLU A 498 -10.33 -21.12 -33.62
N ARG A 499 -9.20 -20.76 -32.98
CA ARG A 499 -7.86 -21.18 -33.41
C ARG A 499 -7.67 -22.69 -33.25
N GLN A 500 -8.13 -23.24 -32.12
CA GLN A 500 -8.09 -24.69 -31.87
C GLN A 500 -8.97 -25.45 -32.87
N ALA A 501 -10.16 -24.94 -33.20
CA ALA A 501 -11.04 -25.54 -34.21
C ALA A 501 -10.40 -25.56 -35.61
N ARG A 502 -9.56 -24.57 -35.93
CA ARG A 502 -8.76 -24.53 -37.17
C ARG A 502 -7.50 -25.39 -37.14
N GLY A 503 -7.21 -26.08 -36.03
CA GLY A 503 -6.00 -26.87 -35.87
C GLY A 503 -4.72 -26.04 -35.75
N GLU A 504 -4.83 -24.76 -35.39
CA GLU A 504 -3.66 -23.92 -35.16
C GLU A 504 -2.94 -24.35 -33.87
N VAL A 505 -1.61 -24.25 -33.87
CA VAL A 505 -0.80 -24.53 -32.68
C VAL A 505 -1.16 -23.52 -31.58
N VAL A 506 -1.58 -24.05 -30.43
CA VAL A 506 -1.86 -23.26 -29.24
C VAL A 506 -0.57 -22.56 -28.81
N GLU A 507 -0.64 -21.24 -28.70
CA GLU A 507 0.47 -20.42 -28.24
C GLU A 507 0.93 -20.89 -26.85
N GLN A 508 2.16 -21.39 -26.74
CA GLN A 508 2.73 -21.83 -25.46
C GLN A 508 3.11 -20.60 -24.62
N TYR A 509 2.75 -20.59 -23.34
CA TYR A 509 3.21 -19.57 -22.41
C TYR A 509 4.59 -19.92 -21.87
N THR A 510 5.54 -19.02 -22.04
CA THR A 510 6.86 -19.11 -21.41
C THR A 510 6.95 -18.08 -20.31
N GLU A 511 7.28 -18.52 -19.10
CA GLU A 511 7.49 -17.60 -17.99
C GLU A 511 8.66 -16.65 -18.28
N PRO A 512 8.52 -15.34 -17.99
CA PRO A 512 9.60 -14.40 -18.20
C PRO A 512 10.78 -14.72 -17.27
N ALA A 513 11.99 -14.51 -17.80
CA ALA A 513 13.20 -14.58 -17.01
C ALA A 513 13.18 -13.53 -15.89
N ILE A 514 13.76 -13.87 -14.74
CA ILE A 514 13.92 -12.92 -13.63
C ILE A 514 15.02 -11.93 -14.01
N ASP A 515 14.61 -10.71 -14.33
CA ASP A 515 15.50 -9.62 -14.74
C ASP A 515 15.55 -8.55 -13.65
N LEU A 516 16.41 -8.79 -12.65
CA LEU A 516 16.58 -7.95 -11.48
C LEU A 516 18.00 -7.43 -11.38
N VAL A 517 18.13 -6.16 -10.97
CA VAL A 517 19.42 -5.47 -10.86
C VAL A 517 19.97 -5.49 -9.43
N ILE A 518 19.08 -5.59 -8.44
CA ILE A 518 19.46 -5.69 -7.02
C ILE A 518 19.76 -7.16 -6.69
N PRO A 519 21.03 -7.52 -6.35
CA PRO A 519 21.41 -8.90 -6.08
C PRO A 519 20.62 -9.54 -4.94
N GLU A 520 20.38 -8.80 -3.84
CA GLU A 520 19.63 -9.27 -2.68
C GLU A 520 18.18 -9.62 -3.06
N ARG A 521 17.59 -8.82 -3.95
CA ARG A 521 16.25 -9.06 -4.48
C ARG A 521 16.21 -10.28 -5.40
N ALA A 522 17.22 -10.43 -6.25
CA ALA A 522 17.34 -11.60 -7.14
C ALA A 522 17.53 -12.90 -6.34
N ARG A 523 18.35 -12.86 -5.29
CA ARG A 523 18.54 -14.00 -4.38
C ARG A 523 17.24 -14.35 -3.66
N LEU A 524 16.56 -13.35 -3.08
CA LEU A 524 15.25 -13.57 -2.45
C LEU A 524 14.23 -14.15 -3.43
N ALA A 525 14.18 -13.66 -4.68
CA ALA A 525 13.29 -14.18 -5.71
C ALA A 525 13.55 -15.67 -6.00
N LYS A 526 14.82 -16.10 -6.02
CA LYS A 526 15.20 -17.50 -6.19
C LYS A 526 14.71 -18.36 -5.01
N LEU A 527 15.01 -17.94 -3.78
CA LEU A 527 14.58 -18.68 -2.57
C LEU A 527 13.05 -18.85 -2.50
N LEU A 528 12.30 -17.82 -2.91
CA LEU A 528 10.84 -17.86 -2.93
C LEU A 528 10.26 -18.79 -4.01
N ARG A 529 10.97 -19.02 -5.11
CA ARG A 529 10.52 -19.87 -6.23
C ARG A 529 10.93 -21.34 -6.07
N SER A 530 12.16 -21.59 -5.62
CA SER A 530 12.76 -22.91 -5.57
C SER A 530 13.00 -23.32 -4.11
N GLN A 531 11.96 -23.88 -3.47
CA GLN A 531 12.10 -24.55 -2.18
C GLN A 531 12.04 -26.06 -2.40
N PRO A 532 13.03 -26.84 -1.94
CA PRO A 532 12.97 -28.30 -1.96
C PRO A 532 11.79 -28.83 -1.14
N GLU A 533 11.13 -29.90 -1.61
CA GLU A 533 9.94 -30.44 -0.95
C GLU A 533 10.25 -31.14 0.38
N ASN A 534 11.44 -31.75 0.48
CA ASN A 534 11.86 -32.57 1.61
C ASN A 534 13.13 -32.00 2.28
N LEU A 535 12.98 -30.86 2.98
CA LEU A 535 14.06 -30.28 3.77
C LEU A 535 14.14 -30.93 5.15
N SER A 536 15.35 -31.28 5.58
CA SER A 536 15.65 -31.54 7.00
C SER A 536 15.41 -30.29 7.85
N ASN A 537 15.40 -30.45 9.18
CA ASN A 537 15.20 -29.31 10.07
C ASN A 537 16.38 -28.34 10.00
N GLU A 538 17.59 -28.85 9.90
CA GLU A 538 18.82 -28.08 9.79
C GLU A 538 18.85 -27.25 8.50
N GLU A 539 18.58 -27.88 7.34
CA GLU A 539 18.49 -27.18 6.05
C GLU A 539 17.38 -26.12 6.05
N ARG A 540 16.27 -26.39 6.76
CA ARG A 540 15.17 -25.43 6.89
C ARG A 540 15.54 -24.22 7.75
N ILE A 541 16.34 -24.41 8.79
CA ILE A 541 16.87 -23.32 9.61
C ILE A 541 17.84 -22.49 8.77
N GLU A 542 18.76 -23.13 8.03
CA GLU A 542 19.69 -22.43 7.13
C GLU A 542 18.97 -21.62 6.06
N LEU A 543 17.98 -22.21 5.40
CA LEU A 543 17.13 -21.51 4.43
C LEU A 543 16.40 -20.33 5.06
N SER A 544 15.91 -20.50 6.30
CA SER A 544 15.20 -19.45 7.03
C SER A 544 16.13 -18.30 7.41
N ILE A 545 17.35 -18.60 7.86
CA ILE A 545 18.40 -17.62 8.15
C ILE A 545 18.73 -16.82 6.89
N GLU A 546 19.01 -17.51 5.79
CA GLU A 546 19.35 -16.88 4.52
C GLU A 546 18.22 -15.96 4.01
N MET A 547 16.97 -16.41 4.12
CA MET A 547 15.81 -15.62 3.71
C MET A 547 15.64 -14.36 4.57
N VAL A 548 15.83 -14.46 5.89
CA VAL A 548 15.77 -13.32 6.81
C VAL A 548 16.91 -12.34 6.50
N ASP A 549 18.11 -12.82 6.27
CA ASP A 549 19.27 -11.98 5.92
C ASP A 549 19.05 -11.27 4.58
N CYS A 550 18.44 -11.94 3.58
CA CYS A 550 18.00 -11.31 2.34
C CYS A 550 16.96 -10.21 2.59
N TYR A 551 15.98 -10.42 3.48
CA TYR A 551 15.02 -9.37 3.83
C TYR A 551 15.70 -8.16 4.49
N ILE A 552 16.63 -8.38 5.41
CA ILE A 552 17.38 -7.32 6.09
C ILE A 552 18.17 -6.50 5.06
N ALA A 553 18.97 -7.18 4.24
CA ALA A 553 19.81 -6.52 3.25
C ALA A 553 18.96 -5.75 2.22
N LEU A 554 17.87 -6.36 1.73
CA LEU A 554 16.95 -5.72 0.79
C LEU A 554 16.29 -4.46 1.35
N CYS A 555 15.98 -4.40 2.65
CA CYS A 555 15.38 -3.20 3.26
C CYS A 555 16.27 -1.96 3.15
N SER A 556 17.59 -2.15 3.01
CA SER A 556 18.56 -1.07 2.83
C SER A 556 18.74 -0.64 1.37
N LYS A 557 18.10 -1.30 0.40
CA LYS A 557 18.30 -1.03 -1.03
C LYS A 557 17.15 -0.23 -1.64
N ARG A 558 17.44 0.42 -2.77
CA ARG A 558 16.45 1.10 -3.60
C ARG A 558 16.88 1.18 -5.06
N GLU A 559 15.89 1.30 -5.96
CA GLU A 559 16.10 1.66 -7.36
C GLU A 559 15.62 3.10 -7.60
N THR A 560 16.14 3.76 -8.62
CA THR A 560 15.64 5.08 -9.04
C THR A 560 15.27 5.10 -10.52
N VAL A 561 14.74 6.23 -10.99
CA VAL A 561 14.39 6.41 -12.40
C VAL A 561 15.63 6.35 -13.31
N LYS A 562 16.84 6.44 -12.74
CA LYS A 562 18.10 6.27 -13.47
C LYS A 562 18.22 4.88 -14.09
N ARG A 563 17.70 3.83 -13.44
CA ARG A 563 17.62 2.48 -14.00
C ARG A 563 17.15 2.46 -15.45
N LYS A 564 16.09 3.20 -15.78
CA LYS A 564 15.52 3.25 -17.14
C LYS A 564 16.48 3.81 -18.20
N ARG A 565 17.47 4.60 -17.78
CA ARG A 565 18.50 5.18 -18.67
C ARG A 565 19.75 4.31 -18.74
N ILE A 566 20.05 3.59 -17.66
CA ILE A 566 21.22 2.70 -17.56
C ILE A 566 20.94 1.37 -18.26
N LEU A 567 19.72 0.87 -18.09
CA LEU A 567 19.20 -0.36 -18.64
C LEU A 567 17.99 0.01 -19.51
N PRO A 568 18.20 0.36 -20.79
CA PRO A 568 17.09 0.46 -21.73
C PRO A 568 16.33 -0.88 -21.78
N PRO A 569 15.05 -0.85 -22.19
CA PRO A 569 14.28 -2.07 -22.44
C PRO A 569 15.10 -3.04 -23.31
N ALA A 570 14.97 -4.33 -23.07
CA ALA A 570 15.51 -5.29 -24.03
C ALA A 570 14.60 -5.19 -25.26
N ASP A 571 15.07 -4.51 -26.31
CA ASP A 571 14.53 -4.74 -27.64
C ASP A 571 14.87 -6.18 -28.04
N ASP A 572 13.85 -6.88 -28.51
CA ASP A 572 13.85 -7.92 -29.54
C ASP A 572 15.18 -8.68 -29.69
N GLY A 573 15.39 -9.68 -28.83
CA GLY A 573 16.25 -10.81 -29.14
C GLY A 573 17.73 -10.75 -28.74
N TYR A 574 18.24 -9.66 -28.15
CA TYR A 574 19.64 -9.62 -27.68
C TYR A 574 19.77 -9.53 -26.14
N PRO A 575 20.41 -10.52 -25.48
CA PRO A 575 20.67 -10.44 -24.04
C PRO A 575 21.64 -9.29 -23.74
N THR A 576 21.16 -8.25 -23.09
CA THR A 576 22.01 -7.13 -22.65
C THR A 576 22.97 -7.63 -21.57
N SER A 577 24.28 -7.62 -21.85
CA SER A 577 25.37 -8.14 -21.02
C SER A 577 25.55 -7.51 -19.63
N LYS A 578 24.68 -6.58 -19.23
CA LYS A 578 24.70 -5.85 -17.94
C LYS A 578 23.66 -6.33 -16.94
N ARG A 579 22.88 -7.35 -17.28
CA ARG A 579 21.84 -7.92 -16.41
C ARG A 579 22.42 -9.09 -15.64
N ILE A 580 22.23 -9.10 -14.32
CA ILE A 580 22.71 -10.20 -13.47
C ILE A 580 21.89 -11.44 -13.84
N LYS A 581 22.51 -12.38 -14.56
CA LYS A 581 22.00 -13.77 -14.58
C LYS A 581 22.04 -14.28 -13.14
N ALA A 582 21.03 -15.02 -12.72
CA ALA A 582 20.80 -15.48 -11.34
C ALA A 582 21.90 -16.42 -10.73
N GLU A 583 23.09 -16.44 -11.32
CA GLU A 583 24.26 -17.27 -11.00
C GLU A 583 25.38 -16.48 -10.30
N VAL A 584 25.25 -15.17 -10.09
CA VAL A 584 26.31 -14.39 -9.43
C VAL A 584 26.28 -14.60 -7.92
N GLU A 585 27.32 -15.28 -7.39
CA GLU A 585 27.65 -15.29 -5.96
C GLU A 585 27.74 -13.85 -5.43
N LEU A 586 27.12 -13.59 -4.28
CA LEU A 586 27.23 -12.33 -3.54
C LEU A 586 28.66 -12.15 -3.01
N LYS A 587 29.62 -11.87 -3.90
CA LYS A 587 30.94 -11.39 -3.48
C LYS A 587 30.79 -9.94 -3.03
N PRO A 588 31.33 -9.55 -1.86
CA PRO A 588 31.36 -8.16 -1.44
C PRO A 588 32.09 -7.36 -2.52
N ILE A 589 31.36 -6.55 -3.30
CA ILE A 589 32.00 -5.60 -4.19
C ILE A 589 32.74 -4.63 -3.26
N ARG A 590 34.07 -4.63 -3.31
CA ARG A 590 34.87 -3.57 -2.71
C ARG A 590 34.46 -2.27 -3.40
N ASN A 591 33.58 -1.52 -2.75
CA ASN A 591 33.10 -0.22 -3.19
C ASN A 591 34.19 0.84 -3.00
N SER A 592 35.36 0.67 -3.61
CA SER A 592 36.34 1.74 -3.68
C SER A 592 35.96 2.65 -4.84
N PHE A 593 35.29 3.77 -4.55
CA PHE A 593 35.18 4.84 -5.54
C PHE A 593 36.45 5.68 -5.47
N PRO A 594 36.89 6.25 -6.61
CA PRO A 594 37.99 7.20 -6.57
C PRO A 594 37.56 8.43 -5.80
N LEU A 595 38.39 8.89 -4.85
CA LEU A 595 38.24 10.16 -4.13
C LEU A 595 37.94 11.34 -5.08
N LEU A 596 38.56 11.31 -6.27
CA LEU A 596 38.25 12.21 -7.38
C LEU A 596 37.09 11.67 -8.21
N ILE A 597 35.91 12.28 -8.01
CA ILE A 597 34.69 11.92 -8.71
C ILE A 597 34.54 12.81 -9.96
N HIS A 598 34.05 12.25 -11.08
CA HIS A 598 33.89 13.02 -12.32
C HIS A 598 32.94 14.23 -12.10
N PRO A 599 33.19 15.43 -12.67
CA PRO A 599 32.36 16.63 -12.44
C PRO A 599 30.86 16.46 -12.76
N ASN A 600 30.52 15.53 -13.65
CA ASN A 600 29.14 15.18 -13.97
C ASN A 600 28.54 14.06 -13.11
N GLN A 601 29.24 13.52 -12.12
CA GLN A 601 28.70 12.54 -11.15
C GLN A 601 28.36 13.26 -9.84
N CYS A 602 27.44 12.69 -9.06
CA CYS A 602 27.02 13.25 -7.77
C CYS A 602 27.76 12.54 -6.64
N SER A 603 28.46 13.29 -5.78
CA SER A 603 29.22 12.75 -4.64
C SER A 603 28.32 11.93 -3.71
N GLU A 604 27.14 12.45 -3.39
CA GLU A 604 26.21 11.76 -2.49
C GLU A 604 25.65 10.48 -3.11
N CYS A 605 25.44 10.44 -4.42
CA CYS A 605 25.09 9.18 -5.08
C CYS A 605 26.22 8.18 -5.04
N ALA A 606 27.47 8.64 -5.22
CA ALA A 606 28.64 7.76 -5.23
C ALA A 606 28.79 7.02 -3.90
N GLY A 607 28.61 7.72 -2.77
CA GLY A 607 28.70 7.10 -1.45
C GLY A 607 27.42 6.39 -0.96
N ASN A 608 26.27 6.59 -1.61
CA ASN A 608 25.01 6.01 -1.15
C ASN A 608 24.89 4.51 -1.48
N GLU A 609 25.18 3.67 -0.48
CA GLU A 609 25.14 2.20 -0.57
C GLU A 609 23.75 1.59 -0.75
N GLN A 610 22.69 2.40 -0.61
CA GLN A 610 21.32 1.98 -0.92
C GLN A 610 21.10 1.83 -2.42
N LEU A 611 21.87 2.56 -3.23
CA LEU A 611 21.82 2.51 -4.70
C LEU A 611 22.71 1.38 -5.24
N ILE A 612 22.31 0.81 -6.37
CA ILE A 612 23.17 -0.10 -7.14
C ILE A 612 24.38 0.64 -7.72
N TYR A 613 25.48 -0.08 -7.95
CA TYR A 613 26.76 0.48 -8.40
C TYR A 613 26.61 1.37 -9.65
N GLU A 614 25.78 0.97 -10.61
CA GLU A 614 25.54 1.72 -11.84
C GLU A 614 24.81 3.05 -11.60
N GLU A 615 23.92 3.12 -10.61
CA GLU A 615 23.23 4.35 -10.24
C GLU A 615 24.10 5.29 -9.40
N ARG A 616 25.01 4.71 -8.61
CA ARG A 616 26.04 5.44 -7.84
C ARG A 616 27.03 6.12 -8.78
N THR A 617 27.45 5.42 -9.84
CA THR A 617 28.37 5.92 -10.87
C THR A 617 27.69 6.70 -12.01
N PHE A 618 26.38 6.96 -11.93
CA PHE A 618 25.63 7.60 -13.02
C PHE A 618 26.19 8.99 -13.39
N LYS A 619 26.55 9.15 -14.67
CA LYS A 619 27.09 10.39 -15.24
C LYS A 619 25.97 11.24 -15.85
N TYR A 620 25.73 12.42 -15.29
CA TYR A 620 24.78 13.38 -15.84
C TYR A 620 25.31 14.00 -17.15
N CYS A 621 24.40 14.46 -18.01
CA CYS A 621 24.79 15.10 -19.27
C CYS A 621 25.55 16.42 -19.07
N ARG A 622 25.32 17.13 -17.96
CA ARG A 622 26.00 18.39 -17.62
C ARG A 622 25.98 18.69 -16.12
N PRO A 623 26.92 19.49 -15.58
CA PRO A 623 27.00 19.81 -14.15
C PRO A 623 25.72 20.43 -13.58
N THR A 624 25.02 21.28 -14.36
CA THR A 624 23.75 21.88 -13.94
C THR A 624 22.69 20.83 -13.61
N LYS A 625 22.62 19.73 -14.37
CA LYS A 625 21.65 18.65 -14.13
C LYS A 625 22.02 17.80 -12.93
N ARG A 626 23.31 17.59 -12.69
CA ARG A 626 23.81 17.01 -11.44
C ARG A 626 23.45 17.89 -10.24
N ASN A 627 23.62 19.21 -10.33
CA ASN A 627 23.21 20.13 -9.26
C ASN A 627 21.69 20.15 -9.03
N ASP A 628 20.88 20.10 -10.09
CA ASP A 628 19.42 19.92 -9.96
C ASP A 628 19.08 18.68 -9.16
N HIS A 629 19.71 17.56 -9.49
CA HIS A 629 19.53 16.32 -8.75
C HIS A 629 20.00 16.42 -7.29
N PHE A 630 21.17 16.99 -7.03
CA PHE A 630 21.69 17.15 -5.66
C PHE A 630 20.72 17.96 -4.79
N ASP A 631 20.28 19.11 -5.30
CA ASP A 631 19.36 19.99 -4.58
C ASP A 631 17.99 19.34 -4.34
N ASP A 632 17.51 18.54 -5.30
CA ASP A 632 16.21 17.89 -5.22
C ASP A 632 16.21 16.61 -4.37
N GLN A 633 17.36 15.99 -4.13
CA GLN A 633 17.43 14.67 -3.46
C GLN A 633 18.15 14.68 -2.12
N TYR A 634 19.17 15.54 -1.92
CA TYR A 634 20.03 15.48 -0.75
C TYR A 634 20.01 16.76 0.08
N LEU A 635 19.81 17.92 -0.56
CA LEU A 635 19.95 19.22 0.11
C LEU A 635 18.93 19.44 1.25
N GLU A 636 17.66 19.10 1.06
CA GLU A 636 16.65 19.26 2.13
C GLU A 636 16.90 18.36 3.34
N ALA A 637 17.54 17.19 3.15
CA ALA A 637 17.93 16.34 4.25
C ALA A 637 19.11 16.96 5.01
N MET A 638 20.14 17.43 4.30
CA MET A 638 21.31 18.08 4.90
C MET A 638 20.96 19.36 5.65
N GLU A 639 20.08 20.20 5.11
CA GLU A 639 19.59 21.42 5.80
C GLU A 639 18.84 21.06 7.10
N ARG A 640 18.12 19.93 7.13
CA ARG A 640 17.47 19.44 8.36
C ARG A 640 18.49 18.92 9.37
N THR A 641 19.53 18.22 8.92
CA THR A 641 20.66 17.77 9.77
C THR A 641 21.36 18.97 10.40
N GLU A 642 21.66 20.01 9.60
CA GLU A 642 22.22 21.28 10.08
C GLU A 642 21.30 21.97 11.10
N GLN A 643 19.99 22.02 10.85
CA GLN A 643 19.00 22.56 11.81
C GLN A 643 18.96 21.79 13.13
N ARG A 644 19.17 20.47 13.09
CA ARG A 644 19.27 19.61 14.28
C ARG A 644 20.62 19.72 14.99
N ARG A 645 21.57 20.50 14.43
CA ARG A 645 22.97 20.62 14.89
C ARG A 645 23.70 19.28 14.90
N GLU A 646 23.30 18.39 13.99
CA GLU A 646 23.97 17.12 13.74
C GLU A 646 25.06 17.31 12.68
N LEU A 647 26.06 16.43 12.68
CA LEU A 647 27.15 16.48 11.71
C LEU A 647 26.66 16.00 10.33
N ILE A 648 26.97 16.77 9.29
CA ILE A 648 26.81 16.34 7.90
C ILE A 648 28.02 15.47 7.56
N VAL A 649 27.77 14.34 6.90
CA VAL A 649 28.80 13.39 6.49
C VAL A 649 28.78 13.29 4.97
N CYS A 650 29.96 13.35 4.34
CA CYS A 650 30.10 12.93 2.95
C CYS A 650 30.02 11.41 2.89
N TYR A 651 29.01 10.86 2.20
CA TYR A 651 28.82 9.41 2.12
C TYR A 651 30.04 8.66 1.56
N GLU A 652 30.84 9.31 0.73
CA GLU A 652 32.06 8.71 0.16
C GLU A 652 33.21 8.69 1.16
N CYS A 653 33.45 9.82 1.84
CA CYS A 653 34.63 9.97 2.68
C CYS A 653 34.43 9.46 4.12
N LYS A 654 33.16 9.29 4.56
CA LYS A 654 32.63 8.72 5.84
C LYS A 654 33.20 9.24 7.17
N ASP A 655 34.43 9.74 7.21
CA ASP A 655 35.19 10.11 8.41
C ASP A 655 35.42 11.62 8.53
N VAL A 656 34.60 12.43 7.85
CA VAL A 656 34.72 13.90 7.89
C VAL A 656 33.49 14.52 8.52
N GLU A 657 33.74 15.26 9.60
CA GLU A 657 32.72 15.99 10.37
C GLU A 657 32.48 17.38 9.76
N LEU A 658 31.33 17.56 9.11
CA LEU A 658 30.98 18.81 8.44
C LEU A 658 29.82 19.49 9.17
N TYR A 659 30.08 20.66 9.74
CA TYR A 659 29.15 21.39 10.61
C TYR A 659 28.06 22.20 9.91
N SER A 660 28.19 22.45 8.60
CA SER A 660 27.23 23.25 7.84
C SER A 660 27.13 22.80 6.39
N VAL A 661 26.03 23.13 5.73
CA VAL A 661 25.86 22.82 4.31
C VAL A 661 26.92 23.54 3.47
N ASP A 662 27.33 24.74 3.86
CA ASP A 662 28.42 25.46 3.19
C ASP A 662 29.80 24.83 3.43
N HIS A 663 30.05 24.31 4.64
CA HIS A 663 31.24 23.51 4.91
C HIS A 663 31.28 22.27 4.01
N PHE A 664 30.15 21.58 3.84
CA PHE A 664 30.02 20.46 2.91
C PHE A 664 30.28 20.88 1.44
N ARG A 665 29.72 21.99 0.97
CA ARG A 665 29.97 22.50 -0.39
C ARG A 665 31.46 22.78 -0.63
N ASN A 666 32.13 23.40 0.34
CA ASN A 666 33.56 23.68 0.27
C ASN A 666 34.39 22.39 0.28
N TYR A 667 34.03 21.44 1.13
CA TYR A 667 34.65 20.12 1.18
C TYR A 667 34.56 19.40 -0.17
N VAL A 668 33.38 19.36 -0.78
CA VAL A 668 33.17 18.76 -2.11
C VAL A 668 34.02 19.45 -3.18
N GLN A 669 34.16 20.77 -3.12
CA GLN A 669 35.02 21.51 -4.05
C GLN A 669 36.50 21.16 -3.87
N LEU A 670 36.97 21.04 -2.62
CA LEU A 670 38.37 20.76 -2.30
C LEU A 670 38.76 19.30 -2.57
N VAL A 671 37.93 18.35 -2.12
CA VAL A 671 38.26 16.92 -2.14
C VAL A 671 37.79 16.25 -3.44
N HIS A 672 36.57 16.55 -3.91
CA HIS A 672 36.02 15.93 -5.11
C HIS A 672 36.19 16.79 -6.38
N SER A 673 36.84 17.96 -6.28
CA SER A 673 37.23 18.82 -7.41
C SER A 673 36.07 19.36 -8.28
N PHE A 674 34.87 19.56 -7.71
CA PHE A 674 33.77 20.23 -8.41
C PHE A 674 32.90 21.10 -7.51
N LYS A 675 32.25 22.12 -8.08
CA LYS A 675 31.41 23.08 -7.33
C LYS A 675 29.94 22.68 -7.31
N LEU A 676 29.34 22.65 -6.13
CA LEU A 676 27.88 22.61 -5.94
C LEU A 676 27.30 24.05 -6.00
N ARG A 677 25.98 24.18 -6.13
CA ARG A 677 25.33 25.51 -6.10
C ARG A 677 25.45 26.13 -4.71
N ILE A 678 25.84 27.40 -4.67
CA ILE A 678 25.87 28.22 -3.45
C ILE A 678 24.45 28.56 -2.98
N ALA A 679 24.31 28.93 -1.71
CA ALA A 679 23.03 29.24 -1.06
C ALA A 679 22.15 30.21 -1.88
N ASP A 680 22.71 31.30 -2.39
CA ASP A 680 21.97 32.30 -3.19
C ASP A 680 21.38 31.72 -4.48
N GLN A 681 22.12 30.82 -5.14
CA GLN A 681 21.66 30.17 -6.36
C GLN A 681 20.53 29.18 -6.07
N VAL A 682 20.60 28.47 -4.94
CA VAL A 682 19.53 27.59 -4.47
C VAL A 682 18.28 28.41 -4.13
N GLN A 683 18.42 29.51 -3.38
CA GLN A 683 17.33 30.41 -3.01
C GLN A 683 16.63 30.97 -4.25
N LYS A 684 17.39 31.46 -5.24
CA LYS A 684 16.84 31.91 -6.54
C LYS A 684 16.06 30.81 -7.24
N ARG A 685 16.57 29.57 -7.27
CA ARG A 685 15.87 28.40 -7.84
C ARG A 685 14.59 28.06 -7.08
N ARG A 686 14.63 28.04 -5.74
CA ARG A 686 13.45 27.78 -4.89
C ARG A 686 12.38 28.84 -5.10
N ALA A 687 12.75 30.13 -5.15
CA ALA A 687 11.82 31.22 -5.42
C ALA A 687 11.17 31.09 -6.82
N GLN A 688 11.97 30.76 -7.85
CA GLN A 688 11.43 30.47 -9.19
C GLN A 688 10.48 29.27 -9.18
N ASN A 689 10.82 28.20 -8.46
CA ASN A 689 9.98 27.01 -8.33
C ASN A 689 8.69 27.30 -7.53
N LEU A 690 8.74 28.15 -6.50
CA LEU A 690 7.54 28.58 -5.77
C LEU A 690 6.63 29.43 -6.64
N LYS A 691 7.16 30.41 -7.38
CA LYS A 691 6.39 31.18 -8.38
C LYS A 691 5.74 30.25 -9.41
N ARG A 692 6.46 29.21 -9.85
CA ARG A 692 5.93 28.15 -10.72
C ARG A 692 4.86 27.28 -10.07
N LYS A 693 4.93 27.02 -8.76
CA LYS A 693 3.92 26.25 -8.01
C LYS A 693 2.68 27.08 -7.70
N GLN A 694 2.83 28.36 -7.35
CA GLN A 694 1.72 29.28 -7.04
C GLN A 694 0.91 29.66 -8.29
N SER A 695 1.53 29.65 -9.47
CA SER A 695 0.82 29.78 -10.75
C SER A 695 0.03 28.52 -11.16
N LYS A 696 0.11 27.42 -10.38
CA LYS A 696 -0.75 26.24 -10.58
C LYS A 696 -2.09 26.44 -9.86
N PRO A 697 -3.23 26.24 -10.53
CA PRO A 697 -4.52 26.23 -9.86
C PRO A 697 -4.59 25.04 -8.90
N SER A 698 -5.17 25.26 -7.71
CA SER A 698 -5.53 24.19 -6.80
C SER A 698 -6.59 23.30 -7.46
N SER A 699 -6.19 22.08 -7.83
CA SER A 699 -7.08 21.04 -8.39
C SER A 699 -7.96 20.41 -7.33
#